data_AF-C3YFQ7-F1
#
_entry.id   AF-C3YFQ7-F1
#
_cell.length_a   1.000
_cell.length_b   1.000
_cell.length_c   1.000
_cell.angle_alpha   90.00
_cell.angle_beta   90.00
_cell.angle_gamma   90.00
#
_symmetry.space_group_name_H-M   'P 1'
#
loop_
_entity.id
_entity.type
_entity.pdbx_description
1 polymer ?
#
loop_
_entity_poly.entity_id
_entity_poly.type
_entity_poly.pdbx_seq_one_letter_code
_entity_poly.pdbx_strand_id
1 'polypeptide(L)'
;MTHDNNYDLFKDCNRWAGADLFPGVTATGQREMVVVEVNSVSAGQKYMPHGGTGMDSGYHKLMGETFRDTISSKCDPFLRNKPLAVVLDKNQLENSAYATALADITKDTKEPVYLVESFLDQPKEHDIRWTDGIMEVRDEEDQWHAVRAAFRYVTQKPWTRIPLTTKTVVFNHIASDLAGGMNKLLAAVAYEDFNKQQGGTGLRIRTPRTFLRKATSKSPRSVRLPSHHSCRSLIPANYSDVMAYVIHPRESRPFSFLHPAMGDRAKTHPTVTAFLQLDTEQIILRYCKEHKDVQPEALWKLLTYRPKHFRWAGGDLFPSVTAAGQREMVVVEVNSVPAGLKYMPHGGTGMDSGYHKLMGETFLDTVSSKSEPSLSSLSLAILHNKKNTYCQQIEPIAYATALADITKEPVYLVETFVDQPNIRWTDGIMEVRDVEDQWHAIRAAFRYVTQKPWTRIPLTTKTVVFNHIASDLSGGRNKLLAAVAYEDFNKQQGGTGLRIRTPRTFLRVTKAQIPTAVQALGGKAVIKVPYSNSGQGVYTVTSQKELDELMAQDLRYEKFIVQALVGHKNWSSSQWHHACTLPDEEGRKYVFDTRLMVHATPDGFRPLCIFSRRAHLPLPDTLDGTEDSWEFLGTNLTVKDTVGDSKSDTERLLSVDNKPFEMLNLNVDNLVDGFVQTVMATIAIDKMCCRLVRPDNSFDFEEFVVLGEEGKILEEIYDLSDTTDRS
;
A
#
# COMPACT_ATOMS: atom_id res chain seq x y z
N MET A 1 -27.23 -14.30 -54.01
CA MET A 1 -26.86 -15.56 -53.32
C MET A 1 -26.15 -15.18 -52.03
N THR A 2 -26.24 -16.01 -50.98
CA THR A 2 -25.91 -15.63 -49.59
C THR A 2 -24.42 -15.40 -49.36
N HIS A 3 -24.09 -14.37 -48.58
CA HIS A 3 -22.70 -14.08 -48.16
C HIS A 3 -22.33 -14.75 -46.82
N ASP A 4 -23.32 -15.25 -46.08
CA ASP A 4 -23.20 -15.59 -44.65
C ASP A 4 -22.55 -16.97 -44.39
N ASN A 5 -22.71 -17.93 -45.32
CA ASN A 5 -22.37 -19.34 -45.10
C ASN A 5 -20.86 -19.63 -44.87
N ASN A 6 -19.96 -18.68 -45.11
CA ASN A 6 -18.51 -18.86 -44.91
C ASN A 6 -18.01 -18.38 -43.53
N TYR A 7 -18.81 -17.64 -42.75
CA TYR A 7 -18.38 -17.14 -41.44
C TYR A 7 -18.41 -18.21 -40.33
N ASP A 8 -19.31 -19.19 -40.40
CA ASP A 8 -19.41 -20.26 -39.40
C ASP A 8 -18.20 -21.21 -39.39
N LEU A 9 -17.55 -21.42 -40.55
CA LEU A 9 -16.34 -22.24 -40.68
C LEU A 9 -15.15 -21.73 -39.86
N PHE A 10 -15.14 -20.45 -39.48
CA PHE A 10 -14.04 -19.81 -38.75
C PHE A 10 -14.41 -19.33 -37.34
N LYS A 11 -15.62 -19.62 -36.86
CA LYS A 11 -15.96 -19.44 -35.44
C LYS A 11 -15.13 -20.40 -34.59
N ASP A 12 -14.56 -19.87 -33.50
CA ASP A 12 -13.75 -20.61 -32.53
C ASP A 12 -12.54 -21.34 -33.13
N CYS A 13 -11.79 -20.70 -34.04
CA CYS A 13 -10.51 -21.24 -34.54
C CYS A 13 -9.33 -21.05 -33.57
N ASN A 14 -9.34 -20.01 -32.74
CA ASN A 14 -8.25 -19.67 -31.82
C ASN A 14 -8.79 -19.58 -30.39
N ARG A 15 -8.62 -20.63 -29.59
CA ARG A 15 -9.11 -20.72 -28.21
C ARG A 15 -7.99 -20.65 -27.17
N TRP A 16 -6.73 -20.64 -27.59
CA TRP A 16 -5.56 -20.41 -26.74
C TRP A 16 -4.60 -19.44 -27.42
N ALA A 17 -4.08 -18.45 -26.70
CA ALA A 17 -3.09 -17.53 -27.22
C ALA A 17 -2.21 -16.97 -26.09
N GLY A 18 -1.04 -16.44 -26.46
CA GLY A 18 -0.27 -15.53 -25.60
C GLY A 18 -0.06 -14.19 -26.32
N ALA A 19 0.33 -13.16 -25.57
CA ALA A 19 0.66 -11.86 -26.12
C ALA A 19 1.96 -11.33 -25.50
N ASP A 20 2.85 -10.79 -26.33
CA ASP A 20 4.03 -10.08 -25.88
C ASP A 20 3.65 -8.61 -25.67
N LEU A 21 3.86 -8.12 -24.45
CA LEU A 21 3.39 -6.80 -24.00
C LEU A 21 4.56 -5.93 -23.52
N PHE A 22 4.59 -4.67 -23.93
CA PHE A 22 5.52 -3.67 -23.39
C PHE A 22 4.80 -2.70 -22.45
N PRO A 23 5.33 -2.42 -21.24
CA PRO A 23 4.91 -1.29 -20.44
C PRO A 23 5.47 0.00 -21.04
N GLY A 24 4.59 0.96 -21.34
CA GLY A 24 4.93 2.29 -21.85
C GLY A 24 4.33 3.40 -20.99
N VAL A 25 4.68 4.64 -21.32
CA VAL A 25 4.11 5.85 -20.71
C VAL A 25 3.75 6.83 -21.82
N THR A 26 2.54 7.41 -21.79
CA THR A 26 2.11 8.41 -22.77
C THR A 26 2.86 9.73 -22.61
N ALA A 27 2.77 10.61 -23.61
CA ALA A 27 3.20 12.01 -23.48
C ALA A 27 2.50 12.75 -22.32
N THR A 28 1.30 12.29 -21.93
CA THR A 28 0.52 12.81 -20.78
C THR A 28 0.84 12.11 -19.45
N GLY A 29 1.88 11.27 -19.37
CA GLY A 29 2.33 10.61 -18.14
C GLY A 29 1.57 9.34 -17.74
N GLN A 30 0.56 8.93 -18.49
CA GLN A 30 -0.24 7.75 -18.16
C GLN A 30 0.51 6.46 -18.51
N ARG A 31 0.66 5.54 -17.54
CA ARG A 31 1.26 4.22 -17.75
C ARG A 31 0.27 3.34 -18.55
N GLU A 32 0.71 2.80 -19.68
CA GLU A 32 -0.11 1.94 -20.56
C GLU A 32 0.61 0.62 -20.87
N MET A 33 -0.11 -0.50 -20.94
CA MET A 33 0.40 -1.72 -21.59
C MET A 33 0.11 -1.66 -23.09
N VAL A 34 1.10 -2.03 -23.90
CA VAL A 34 1.08 -2.00 -25.37
C VAL A 34 1.31 -3.42 -25.89
N VAL A 35 0.42 -3.91 -26.74
CA VAL A 35 0.55 -5.19 -27.43
C VAL A 35 1.60 -5.06 -28.53
N VAL A 36 2.68 -5.82 -28.43
CA VAL A 36 3.71 -5.95 -29.48
C VAL A 36 3.25 -6.97 -30.50
N GLU A 37 2.85 -8.16 -30.04
CA GLU A 37 2.27 -9.21 -30.88
C GLU A 37 1.42 -10.20 -30.08
N VAL A 38 0.57 -10.95 -30.79
CA VAL A 38 -0.16 -12.12 -30.30
C VAL A 38 0.41 -13.38 -30.97
N ASN A 39 0.40 -14.50 -30.25
CA ASN A 39 0.88 -15.81 -30.68
C ASN A 39 -0.17 -16.91 -30.47
N SER A 40 -0.53 -17.63 -31.55
CA SER A 40 -1.46 -18.79 -31.55
C SER A 40 -0.81 -20.11 -31.09
N VAL A 41 0.46 -20.08 -30.72
CA VAL A 41 1.13 -21.15 -29.95
C VAL A 41 2.09 -20.48 -28.98
N SER A 42 1.62 -20.21 -27.76
CA SER A 42 2.44 -19.52 -26.77
C SER A 42 3.39 -20.46 -26.02
N ALA A 43 4.55 -19.94 -25.65
CA ALA A 43 5.54 -20.62 -24.85
C ALA A 43 5.73 -19.86 -23.54
N GLY A 44 5.90 -20.56 -22.43
CA GLY A 44 6.15 -19.92 -21.13
C GLY A 44 5.34 -20.49 -19.96
N GLN A 45 4.37 -21.37 -20.22
CA GLN A 45 3.59 -22.05 -19.18
C GLN A 45 4.50 -22.82 -18.21
N LYS A 46 5.68 -23.25 -18.67
CA LYS A 46 6.74 -23.77 -17.81
C LYS A 46 7.21 -22.76 -16.75
N TYR A 47 7.48 -21.51 -17.10
CA TYR A 47 8.07 -20.52 -16.18
C TYR A 47 7.13 -20.05 -15.07
N MET A 48 5.82 -20.27 -15.20
CA MET A 48 4.86 -20.01 -14.13
C MET A 48 5.07 -21.00 -12.96
N PRO A 49 5.17 -20.53 -11.70
CA PRO A 49 5.13 -21.42 -10.54
C PRO A 49 3.73 -22.05 -10.38
N HIS A 50 3.67 -23.22 -9.77
CA HIS A 50 2.40 -23.89 -9.48
C HIS A 50 1.68 -23.22 -8.30
N GLY A 51 0.41 -22.82 -8.51
CA GLY A 51 -0.42 -22.20 -7.47
C GLY A 51 -1.05 -23.18 -6.46
N GLY A 52 -0.87 -24.49 -6.65
CA GLY A 52 -1.49 -25.54 -5.85
C GLY A 52 -1.01 -26.94 -6.23
N THR A 53 -1.57 -27.97 -5.59
CA THR A 53 -1.19 -29.38 -5.81
C THR A 53 -1.79 -29.97 -7.08
N GLY A 54 -0.95 -30.50 -7.98
CA GLY A 54 -1.36 -31.35 -9.10
C GLY A 54 -2.21 -30.66 -10.17
N MET A 55 -3.53 -30.59 -9.94
CA MET A 55 -4.54 -30.18 -10.91
C MET A 55 -4.68 -28.67 -11.10
N ASP A 56 -4.18 -27.84 -10.18
CA ASP A 56 -4.19 -26.37 -10.33
C ASP A 56 -3.12 -25.80 -11.28
N SER A 57 -2.43 -26.64 -12.05
CA SER A 57 -1.46 -26.18 -13.04
C SER A 57 -2.15 -25.60 -14.29
N GLY A 58 -1.54 -24.58 -14.92
CA GLY A 58 -2.07 -24.02 -16.17
C GLY A 58 -2.13 -25.04 -17.33
N TYR A 59 -1.36 -26.12 -17.26
CA TYR A 59 -1.49 -27.27 -18.17
C TYR A 59 -2.83 -27.98 -17.99
N HIS A 60 -3.20 -28.28 -16.74
CA HIS A 60 -4.48 -28.91 -16.40
C HIS A 60 -5.68 -28.01 -16.70
N LYS A 61 -5.59 -26.69 -16.45
CA LYS A 61 -6.67 -25.74 -16.78
C LYS A 61 -6.87 -25.64 -18.30
N LEU A 62 -5.80 -25.42 -19.08
CA LEU A 62 -5.90 -25.38 -20.54
C LEU A 62 -6.47 -26.68 -21.15
N MET A 63 -6.05 -27.83 -20.63
CA MET A 63 -6.54 -29.12 -21.10
C MET A 63 -7.99 -29.40 -20.67
N GLY A 64 -8.29 -29.18 -19.38
CA GLY A 64 -9.57 -29.53 -18.78
C GLY A 64 -10.71 -28.59 -19.15
N GLU A 65 -10.44 -27.29 -19.26
CA GLU A 65 -11.43 -26.25 -19.49
C GLU A 65 -11.56 -25.93 -21.00
N THR A 66 -10.46 -25.87 -21.74
CA THR A 66 -10.46 -25.39 -23.13
C THR A 66 -10.30 -26.50 -24.18
N PHE A 67 -9.32 -27.39 -24.04
CA PHE A 67 -9.09 -28.47 -25.01
C PHE A 67 -10.23 -29.50 -24.96
N ARG A 68 -10.61 -29.98 -23.77
CA ARG A 68 -11.72 -30.93 -23.56
C ARG A 68 -13.02 -30.43 -24.18
N ASP A 69 -13.42 -29.17 -23.93
CA ASP A 69 -14.64 -28.58 -24.51
C ASP A 69 -14.58 -28.52 -26.05
N THR A 70 -13.43 -28.13 -26.60
CA THR A 70 -13.23 -28.06 -28.05
C THR A 70 -13.35 -29.43 -28.71
N ILE A 71 -12.94 -30.52 -28.02
CA ILE A 71 -13.17 -31.89 -28.48
C ILE A 71 -14.65 -32.25 -28.37
N SER A 72 -15.28 -32.02 -27.22
CA SER A 72 -16.70 -32.34 -27.00
C SER A 72 -17.64 -31.69 -28.01
N SER A 73 -17.30 -30.47 -28.47
CA SER A 73 -18.08 -29.69 -29.43
C SER A 73 -17.73 -29.94 -30.90
N LYS A 74 -16.48 -30.29 -31.25
CA LYS A 74 -16.01 -30.38 -32.66
C LYS A 74 -15.55 -31.78 -33.12
N CYS A 75 -15.55 -32.81 -32.27
CA CYS A 75 -15.10 -34.16 -32.64
C CYS A 75 -16.05 -34.84 -33.65
N ASP A 76 -15.50 -35.29 -34.78
CA ASP A 76 -16.18 -36.15 -35.75
C ASP A 76 -16.74 -37.41 -35.04
N PRO A 77 -18.04 -37.76 -35.23
CA PRO A 77 -18.63 -38.96 -34.64
C PRO A 77 -17.91 -40.27 -34.95
N PHE A 78 -17.28 -40.39 -36.13
CA PHE A 78 -16.53 -41.59 -36.56
C PHE A 78 -15.20 -41.74 -35.81
N LEU A 79 -14.65 -40.64 -35.27
CA LEU A 79 -13.41 -40.64 -34.49
C LEU A 79 -13.67 -40.77 -32.97
N ARG A 80 -14.91 -40.95 -32.51
CA ARG A 80 -15.19 -41.16 -31.09
C ARG A 80 -14.44 -42.38 -30.55
N ASN A 81 -13.92 -42.24 -29.33
CA ASN A 81 -13.10 -43.25 -28.63
C ASN A 81 -11.78 -43.62 -29.33
N LYS A 82 -11.36 -42.89 -30.37
CA LYS A 82 -9.98 -42.97 -30.89
C LYS A 82 -9.01 -42.18 -29.99
N PRO A 83 -7.71 -42.51 -30.01
CA PRO A 83 -6.71 -41.85 -29.16
C PRO A 83 -6.56 -40.34 -29.39
N LEU A 84 -5.81 -39.70 -28.49
CA LEU A 84 -5.47 -38.28 -28.52
C LEU A 84 -3.97 -38.10 -28.77
N ALA A 85 -3.57 -36.91 -29.23
CA ALA A 85 -2.16 -36.57 -29.42
C ALA A 85 -1.79 -35.18 -28.86
N VAL A 86 -0.54 -35.05 -28.42
CA VAL A 86 0.15 -33.77 -28.23
C VAL A 86 1.30 -33.74 -29.24
N VAL A 87 1.16 -32.92 -30.27
CA VAL A 87 2.14 -32.82 -31.35
C VAL A 87 3.06 -31.63 -31.11
N LEU A 88 4.37 -31.89 -31.03
CA LEU A 88 5.39 -30.88 -30.77
C LEU A 88 6.45 -30.83 -31.86
N ASP A 89 7.08 -29.67 -32.05
CA ASP A 89 8.23 -29.53 -32.96
C ASP A 89 9.55 -29.14 -32.30
N LYS A 90 9.56 -29.00 -30.96
CA LYS A 90 10.67 -28.58 -30.06
C LYS A 90 10.10 -28.47 -28.57
N ASN A 91 10.84 -28.12 -27.49
CA ASN A 91 10.42 -28.12 -26.02
C ASN A 91 9.71 -29.43 -25.59
N GLN A 92 10.46 -30.50 -25.36
CA GLN A 92 9.85 -31.77 -24.94
C GLN A 92 9.09 -31.65 -23.59
N LEU A 93 9.71 -31.15 -22.52
CA LEU A 93 9.09 -31.11 -21.18
C LEU A 93 7.87 -30.18 -21.05
N GLU A 94 7.76 -29.12 -21.86
CA GLU A 94 6.53 -28.29 -21.84
C GLU A 94 5.36 -29.02 -22.55
N ASN A 95 5.66 -30.01 -23.39
CA ASN A 95 4.67 -30.82 -24.10
C ASN A 95 4.37 -32.15 -23.43
N SER A 96 5.34 -32.78 -22.78
CA SER A 96 5.06 -33.92 -21.89
C SER A 96 4.19 -33.45 -20.71
N ALA A 97 4.39 -32.26 -20.17
CA ALA A 97 3.48 -31.67 -19.18
C ALA A 97 2.04 -31.48 -19.70
N TYR A 98 1.88 -31.09 -20.98
CA TYR A 98 0.56 -31.05 -21.63
C TYR A 98 -0.02 -32.46 -21.86
N ALA A 99 0.80 -33.46 -22.23
CA ALA A 99 0.35 -34.83 -22.47
C ALA A 99 -0.01 -35.58 -21.18
N THR A 100 0.77 -35.42 -20.11
CA THR A 100 0.45 -35.90 -18.76
C THR A 100 -0.85 -35.26 -18.27
N ALA A 101 -0.97 -33.92 -18.34
CA ALA A 101 -2.19 -33.24 -17.94
C ALA A 101 -3.40 -33.66 -18.79
N LEU A 102 -3.21 -33.99 -20.07
CA LEU A 102 -4.26 -34.51 -20.93
C LEU A 102 -4.67 -35.95 -20.53
N ALA A 103 -3.70 -36.84 -20.28
CA ALA A 103 -3.96 -38.20 -19.83
C ALA A 103 -4.65 -38.25 -18.45
N ASP A 104 -4.22 -37.40 -17.50
CA ASP A 104 -4.82 -37.27 -16.18
C ASP A 104 -6.30 -36.85 -16.23
N ILE A 105 -6.70 -36.06 -17.24
CA ILE A 105 -8.10 -35.62 -17.42
C ILE A 105 -8.95 -36.58 -18.27
N THR A 106 -8.35 -37.52 -19.02
CA THR A 106 -9.03 -38.55 -19.82
C THR A 106 -8.90 -39.97 -19.26
N LYS A 107 -8.24 -40.15 -18.10
CA LYS A 107 -8.06 -41.44 -17.41
C LYS A 107 -9.33 -42.30 -17.32
N ASP A 108 -10.50 -41.67 -17.19
CA ASP A 108 -11.79 -42.34 -17.00
C ASP A 108 -12.30 -43.01 -18.30
N THR A 109 -11.91 -42.50 -19.48
CA THR A 109 -12.18 -43.13 -20.78
C THR A 109 -11.08 -44.09 -21.24
N LYS A 110 -9.93 -44.09 -20.56
CA LYS A 110 -8.73 -44.93 -20.84
C LYS A 110 -8.17 -44.78 -22.26
N GLU A 111 -8.42 -43.64 -22.90
CA GLU A 111 -7.83 -43.31 -24.20
C GLU A 111 -6.33 -43.04 -24.05
N PRO A 112 -5.46 -43.63 -24.89
CA PRO A 112 -4.04 -43.29 -24.88
C PRO A 112 -3.81 -41.88 -25.45
N VAL A 113 -2.78 -41.22 -24.93
CA VAL A 113 -2.35 -39.86 -25.32
C VAL A 113 -0.93 -39.95 -25.84
N TYR A 114 -0.76 -39.84 -27.16
CA TYR A 114 0.55 -39.91 -27.80
C TYR A 114 1.27 -38.56 -27.72
N LEU A 115 2.51 -38.55 -27.22
CA LEU A 115 3.41 -37.40 -27.30
C LEU A 115 4.24 -37.52 -28.58
N VAL A 116 3.82 -36.84 -29.65
CA VAL A 116 4.34 -37.08 -31.00
C VAL A 116 5.26 -35.95 -31.43
N GLU A 117 6.51 -36.30 -31.75
CA GLU A 117 7.45 -35.35 -32.31
C GLU A 117 7.21 -35.19 -33.81
N SER A 118 7.18 -33.94 -34.26
CA SER A 118 7.10 -33.55 -35.66
C SER A 118 8.01 -32.36 -35.86
N PHE A 119 9.26 -32.63 -36.22
CA PHE A 119 10.24 -31.63 -36.60
C PHE A 119 10.07 -31.23 -38.09
N LEU A 120 10.80 -30.19 -38.53
CA LEU A 120 10.63 -29.62 -39.89
C LEU A 120 11.65 -30.18 -40.91
N ASP A 121 12.61 -30.95 -40.42
CA ASP A 121 13.67 -31.68 -41.12
C ASP A 121 13.39 -33.18 -41.23
N GLN A 122 12.44 -33.71 -40.45
CA GLN A 122 11.86 -35.04 -40.67
C GLN A 122 11.09 -35.10 -42.01
N PRO A 123 10.97 -36.29 -42.63
CA PRO A 123 10.00 -36.56 -43.70
C PRO A 123 8.57 -36.15 -43.30
N LYS A 124 7.76 -35.76 -44.29
CA LYS A 124 6.35 -35.36 -44.07
C LYS A 124 5.51 -36.41 -43.36
N GLU A 125 5.81 -37.69 -43.61
CA GLU A 125 5.10 -38.85 -43.09
C GLU A 125 6.04 -39.73 -42.25
N HIS A 126 6.78 -39.09 -41.32
CA HIS A 126 7.63 -39.79 -40.36
C HIS A 126 6.80 -40.37 -39.21
N ASP A 127 6.34 -39.53 -38.28
CA ASP A 127 5.55 -39.97 -37.11
C ASP A 127 4.07 -39.56 -37.17
N ILE A 128 3.70 -38.82 -38.22
CA ILE A 128 2.34 -38.35 -38.49
C ILE A 128 2.06 -38.45 -39.99
N ARG A 129 0.91 -39.02 -40.38
CA ARG A 129 0.38 -38.95 -41.76
C ARG A 129 -1.08 -38.51 -41.76
N TRP A 130 -1.62 -38.22 -42.95
CA TRP A 130 -2.98 -37.69 -43.12
C TRP A 130 -3.77 -38.44 -44.19
N THR A 131 -4.75 -39.22 -43.76
CA THR A 131 -5.61 -40.04 -44.64
C THR A 131 -7.04 -39.50 -44.58
N ASP A 132 -7.57 -39.04 -45.72
CA ASP A 132 -8.92 -38.42 -45.85
C ASP A 132 -9.23 -37.34 -44.78
N GLY A 133 -8.22 -36.56 -44.38
CA GLY A 133 -8.32 -35.51 -43.36
C GLY A 133 -8.27 -36.00 -41.91
N ILE A 134 -8.12 -37.31 -41.69
CA ILE A 134 -7.86 -37.91 -40.38
C ILE A 134 -6.33 -37.92 -40.16
N MET A 135 -5.88 -37.51 -38.98
CA MET A 135 -4.49 -37.64 -38.58
C MET A 135 -4.24 -39.05 -38.05
N GLU A 136 -3.20 -39.71 -38.53
CA GLU A 136 -2.69 -40.94 -37.97
C GLU A 136 -1.30 -40.68 -37.37
N VAL A 137 -1.05 -41.21 -36.17
CA VAL A 137 0.24 -41.10 -35.48
C VAL A 137 0.91 -42.47 -35.44
N ARG A 138 2.24 -42.50 -35.49
CA ARG A 138 3.04 -43.72 -35.37
C ARG A 138 3.49 -43.93 -33.92
N ASP A 139 3.49 -45.18 -33.46
CA ASP A 139 4.01 -45.57 -32.14
C ASP A 139 5.40 -46.25 -32.20
N GLU A 140 5.88 -46.69 -31.03
CA GLU A 140 7.19 -47.34 -30.87
C GLU A 140 7.26 -48.75 -31.51
N GLU A 141 6.13 -49.31 -31.97
CA GLU A 141 6.01 -50.60 -32.67
C GLU A 141 5.80 -50.42 -34.19
N ASP A 142 6.04 -49.22 -34.74
CA ASP A 142 5.75 -48.83 -36.12
C ASP A 142 4.25 -48.90 -36.51
N GLN A 143 3.33 -49.04 -35.54
CA GLN A 143 1.89 -49.12 -35.79
C GLN A 143 1.27 -47.72 -35.95
N TRP A 144 0.25 -47.62 -36.82
CA TRP A 144 -0.41 -46.35 -37.15
C TRP A 144 -1.80 -46.23 -36.51
N HIS A 145 -1.98 -45.21 -35.70
CA HIS A 145 -3.20 -44.96 -34.92
C HIS A 145 -3.90 -43.68 -35.38
N ALA A 146 -5.09 -43.81 -35.97
CA ALA A 146 -5.97 -42.68 -36.26
C ALA A 146 -6.41 -41.99 -34.96
N VAL A 147 -6.13 -40.69 -34.79
CA VAL A 147 -6.44 -39.93 -33.56
C VAL A 147 -7.61 -38.95 -33.76
N ARG A 148 -8.41 -38.73 -32.71
CA ARG A 148 -9.61 -37.88 -32.79
C ARG A 148 -9.34 -36.40 -32.61
N ALA A 149 -8.34 -36.06 -31.81
CA ALA A 149 -7.92 -34.68 -31.59
C ALA A 149 -6.43 -34.60 -31.26
N ALA A 150 -5.85 -33.45 -31.60
CA ALA A 150 -4.44 -33.15 -31.41
C ALA A 150 -4.25 -31.76 -30.81
N PHE A 151 -3.54 -31.68 -29.67
CA PHE A 151 -3.02 -30.41 -29.17
C PHE A 151 -1.75 -30.06 -29.97
N ARG A 152 -1.76 -28.92 -30.65
CA ARG A 152 -0.77 -28.59 -31.67
C ARG A 152 0.23 -27.53 -31.21
N TYR A 153 1.35 -27.99 -30.63
CA TYR A 153 2.51 -27.16 -30.33
C TYR A 153 3.58 -27.27 -31.45
N VAL A 154 3.12 -27.15 -32.69
CA VAL A 154 3.93 -27.08 -33.91
C VAL A 154 4.03 -25.63 -34.36
N THR A 155 5.24 -25.10 -34.51
CA THR A 155 5.51 -23.66 -34.60
C THR A 155 6.28 -23.27 -35.87
N GLN A 156 7.15 -24.16 -36.38
CA GLN A 156 7.95 -23.92 -37.57
C GLN A 156 7.17 -24.34 -38.82
N LYS A 157 6.55 -23.36 -39.50
CA LYS A 157 5.78 -23.56 -40.74
C LYS A 157 4.74 -24.71 -40.66
N PRO A 158 3.84 -24.76 -39.66
CA PRO A 158 2.94 -25.91 -39.49
C PRO A 158 2.04 -26.16 -40.70
N TRP A 159 1.72 -25.12 -41.49
CA TRP A 159 0.98 -25.18 -42.76
C TRP A 159 1.65 -26.01 -43.87
N THR A 160 2.89 -26.49 -43.71
CA THR A 160 3.51 -27.43 -44.67
C THR A 160 3.35 -28.91 -44.27
N ARG A 161 2.74 -29.18 -43.11
CA ARG A 161 2.66 -30.51 -42.46
C ARG A 161 1.27 -30.85 -41.89
N ILE A 162 0.43 -29.85 -41.64
CA ILE A 162 -0.94 -30.00 -41.15
C ILE A 162 -1.89 -29.35 -42.17
N PRO A 163 -2.92 -30.06 -42.66
CA PRO A 163 -3.91 -29.51 -43.60
C PRO A 163 -4.70 -28.32 -43.05
N LEU A 164 -5.28 -27.53 -43.95
CA LEU A 164 -6.22 -26.43 -43.63
C LEU A 164 -7.67 -26.91 -43.39
N THR A 165 -7.94 -28.20 -43.52
CA THR A 165 -9.25 -28.82 -43.28
C THR A 165 -9.01 -30.26 -42.82
N THR A 166 -9.51 -30.62 -41.64
CA THR A 166 -9.25 -31.91 -40.99
C THR A 166 -10.51 -32.46 -40.32
N LYS A 167 -10.67 -33.79 -40.27
CA LYS A 167 -11.70 -34.49 -39.46
C LYS A 167 -11.22 -34.68 -38.02
N THR A 168 -9.92 -34.93 -37.84
CA THR A 168 -9.25 -34.83 -36.53
C THR A 168 -9.28 -33.38 -36.06
N VAL A 169 -9.68 -33.15 -34.80
CA VAL A 169 -9.74 -31.81 -34.21
C VAL A 169 -8.33 -31.33 -33.87
N VAL A 170 -7.76 -30.46 -34.70
CA VAL A 170 -6.47 -29.79 -34.43
C VAL A 170 -6.74 -28.54 -33.60
N PHE A 171 -6.40 -28.56 -32.32
CA PHE A 171 -6.58 -27.43 -31.43
C PHE A 171 -5.58 -26.31 -31.75
N ASN A 172 -6.07 -25.07 -31.77
CA ASN A 172 -5.48 -23.94 -32.49
C ASN A 172 -5.16 -24.29 -33.95
N HIS A 173 -6.18 -24.15 -34.78
CA HIS A 173 -6.13 -24.53 -36.18
C HIS A 173 -5.16 -23.64 -36.99
N ILE A 174 -4.62 -24.15 -38.11
CA ILE A 174 -3.64 -23.46 -38.98
C ILE A 174 -4.15 -22.10 -39.48
N ALA A 175 -5.47 -21.97 -39.69
CA ALA A 175 -6.12 -20.70 -40.04
C ALA A 175 -5.82 -19.58 -39.01
N SER A 176 -5.73 -19.89 -37.72
CA SER A 176 -5.45 -18.92 -36.65
C SER A 176 -4.06 -18.32 -36.76
N ASP A 177 -3.07 -19.11 -37.20
CA ASP A 177 -1.71 -18.63 -37.44
C ASP A 177 -1.71 -17.62 -38.61
N LEU A 178 -2.38 -18.00 -39.70
CA LEU A 178 -2.47 -17.21 -40.93
C LEU A 178 -3.29 -15.92 -40.75
N ALA A 179 -4.33 -15.95 -39.91
CA ALA A 179 -5.21 -14.84 -39.58
C ALA A 179 -4.54 -13.76 -38.70
N GLY A 180 -3.39 -14.07 -38.08
CA GLY A 180 -2.62 -13.10 -37.27
C GLY A 180 -1.79 -13.74 -36.16
N GLY A 181 -2.15 -14.95 -35.71
CA GLY A 181 -1.48 -15.66 -34.61
C GLY A 181 -0.02 -16.02 -34.87
N MET A 182 0.43 -16.04 -36.13
CA MET A 182 1.85 -15.94 -36.50
C MET A 182 2.10 -14.96 -37.66
N ASN A 183 1.08 -14.62 -38.45
CA ASN A 183 1.16 -13.64 -39.52
C ASN A 183 1.10 -12.20 -38.98
N LYS A 184 2.23 -11.67 -38.51
CA LYS A 184 2.34 -10.33 -37.90
C LYS A 184 1.89 -9.17 -38.82
N LEU A 185 1.90 -9.36 -40.15
CA LEU A 185 1.36 -8.38 -41.09
C LEU A 185 -0.16 -8.27 -40.99
N LEU A 186 -0.87 -9.40 -40.92
CA LEU A 186 -2.33 -9.42 -40.82
C LEU A 186 -2.81 -9.14 -39.40
N ALA A 187 -2.00 -9.48 -38.38
CA ALA A 187 -2.25 -9.07 -37.00
C ALA A 187 -2.37 -7.54 -36.87
N ALA A 188 -1.47 -6.77 -37.49
CA ALA A 188 -1.54 -5.30 -37.49
C ALA A 188 -2.86 -4.77 -38.08
N VAL A 189 -3.29 -5.32 -39.21
CA VAL A 189 -4.58 -4.96 -39.85
C VAL A 189 -5.76 -5.33 -38.95
N ALA A 190 -5.77 -6.53 -38.36
CA ALA A 190 -6.81 -6.98 -37.45
C ALA A 190 -6.92 -6.09 -36.20
N TYR A 191 -5.79 -5.60 -35.65
CA TYR A 191 -5.79 -4.65 -34.54
C TYR A 191 -6.37 -3.29 -34.94
N GLU A 192 -6.03 -2.78 -36.13
CA GLU A 192 -6.63 -1.55 -36.65
C GLU A 192 -8.14 -1.68 -36.89
N ASP A 193 -8.59 -2.79 -37.48
CA ASP A 193 -10.00 -3.00 -37.82
C ASP A 193 -10.85 -3.24 -36.57
N PHE A 194 -10.33 -3.94 -35.56
CA PHE A 194 -10.94 -4.00 -34.24
C PHE A 194 -11.05 -2.60 -33.60
N ASN A 195 -9.99 -1.78 -33.68
CA ASN A 195 -10.00 -0.42 -33.15
C ASN A 195 -11.00 0.50 -33.88
N LYS A 196 -11.25 0.29 -35.19
CA LYS A 196 -12.29 0.98 -35.95
C LYS A 196 -13.69 0.53 -35.48
N GLN A 197 -13.89 -0.76 -35.25
CA GLN A 197 -15.15 -1.32 -34.73
C GLN A 197 -15.50 -0.87 -33.31
N GLN A 198 -14.49 -0.63 -32.46
CA GLN A 198 -14.65 -0.07 -31.11
C GLN A 198 -14.77 1.47 -31.06
N GLY A 199 -14.99 2.12 -32.21
CA GLY A 199 -15.15 3.57 -32.30
C GLY A 199 -16.23 4.10 -31.36
N GLY A 200 -15.83 4.92 -30.38
CA GLY A 200 -16.73 5.54 -29.40
C GLY A 200 -16.90 4.78 -28.08
N THR A 201 -16.48 3.51 -27.96
CA THR A 201 -16.60 2.75 -26.69
C THR A 201 -15.48 3.05 -25.68
N GLY A 202 -14.40 3.70 -26.14
CA GLY A 202 -13.18 3.93 -25.36
C GLY A 202 -12.24 2.72 -25.29
N LEU A 203 -12.68 1.54 -25.74
CA LEU A 203 -11.84 0.35 -25.85
C LEU A 203 -10.93 0.44 -27.08
N ARG A 204 -9.64 0.14 -26.91
CA ARG A 204 -8.67 0.03 -28.01
C ARG A 204 -7.57 -0.97 -27.69
N ILE A 205 -7.17 -1.76 -28.67
CA ILE A 205 -5.90 -2.48 -28.68
C ILE A 205 -4.80 -1.41 -28.88
N ARG A 206 -3.91 -1.30 -27.90
CA ARG A 206 -2.80 -0.34 -27.91
C ARG A 206 -1.60 -1.02 -28.57
N THR A 207 -1.11 -0.49 -29.68
CA THR A 207 0.04 -1.05 -30.44
C THR A 207 1.08 0.04 -30.74
N PRO A 208 2.34 -0.33 -31.02
CA PRO A 208 3.31 0.59 -31.59
C PRO A 208 2.88 1.04 -32.99
N ARG A 209 3.37 2.19 -33.46
CA ARG A 209 3.12 2.66 -34.84
C ARG A 209 3.94 1.84 -35.84
N THR A 210 3.36 0.74 -36.32
CA THR A 210 4.03 -0.23 -37.20
C THR A 210 4.13 0.26 -38.65
N PHE A 211 5.31 0.10 -39.24
CA PHE A 211 5.55 0.26 -40.69
C PHE A 211 5.93 -1.10 -41.29
N LEU A 212 5.11 -1.62 -42.21
CA LEU A 212 5.20 -3.02 -42.66
C LEU A 212 6.26 -3.24 -43.75
N ARG A 213 7.26 -4.09 -43.48
CA ARG A 213 8.30 -4.54 -44.45
C ARG A 213 8.65 -6.02 -44.19
N LYS A 214 8.84 -6.85 -45.23
CA LYS A 214 8.95 -8.33 -45.14
C LYS A 214 10.39 -8.85 -45.03
N ALA A 215 10.66 -9.76 -44.07
CA ALA A 215 11.73 -10.79 -44.10
C ALA A 215 11.48 -11.86 -42.99
N THR A 216 12.31 -12.92 -42.91
CA THR A 216 12.05 -14.16 -42.13
C THR A 216 13.23 -14.67 -41.28
N SER A 217 12.98 -15.41 -40.19
CA SER A 217 13.98 -16.26 -39.49
C SER A 217 13.35 -17.51 -38.80
N LYS A 218 14.16 -18.30 -38.06
CA LYS A 218 13.82 -19.59 -37.42
C LYS A 218 14.25 -19.61 -35.93
N SER A 219 13.81 -20.63 -35.17
CA SER A 219 14.01 -20.83 -33.71
C SER A 219 14.67 -22.17 -33.34
N PRO A 220 15.16 -22.36 -32.08
CA PRO A 220 14.82 -23.56 -31.28
C PRO A 220 14.31 -23.25 -29.82
N ARG A 221 14.44 -24.18 -28.84
CA ARG A 221 13.72 -24.23 -27.52
C ARG A 221 14.58 -24.83 -26.35
N SER A 222 13.97 -25.14 -25.17
CA SER A 222 14.55 -25.38 -23.79
C SER A 222 15.00 -26.83 -23.39
N VAL A 223 15.34 -27.28 -22.13
CA VAL A 223 14.49 -27.32 -20.88
C VAL A 223 15.18 -27.55 -19.45
N ARG A 224 14.66 -28.39 -18.49
CA ARG A 224 14.63 -28.18 -16.98
C ARG A 224 14.98 -29.37 -15.99
N LEU A 225 14.94 -29.11 -14.65
CA LEU A 225 15.02 -29.98 -13.43
C LEU A 225 13.95 -29.63 -12.32
N PRO A 226 13.57 -30.52 -11.34
CA PRO A 226 12.90 -30.16 -10.04
C PRO A 226 13.19 -31.07 -8.77
N SER A 227 12.57 -30.81 -7.57
CA SER A 227 12.83 -31.54 -6.26
C SER A 227 11.77 -31.43 -5.08
N HIS A 228 11.81 -32.39 -4.11
CA HIS A 228 11.45 -32.45 -2.63
C HIS A 228 10.15 -31.87 -1.93
N HIS A 229 9.87 -32.28 -0.64
CA HIS A 229 8.66 -32.01 0.21
C HIS A 229 8.90 -31.95 1.78
N SER A 230 7.87 -31.67 2.63
CA SER A 230 7.95 -31.20 4.08
C SER A 230 6.73 -31.49 5.02
N CYS A 231 6.71 -31.12 6.35
CA CYS A 231 5.57 -30.56 7.20
C CYS A 231 5.77 -30.52 8.78
N ARG A 232 5.15 -29.56 9.56
CA ARG A 232 4.74 -29.59 11.05
C ARG A 232 4.08 -28.27 11.63
N SER A 233 3.60 -28.23 12.91
CA SER A 233 2.78 -27.17 13.62
C SER A 233 2.81 -27.31 15.21
N LEU A 234 2.19 -26.57 16.19
CA LEU A 234 1.41 -25.28 16.43
C LEU A 234 1.20 -24.93 17.98
N ILE A 235 0.35 -23.91 18.35
CA ILE A 235 -0.41 -23.56 19.64
C ILE A 235 0.22 -22.68 20.84
N PRO A 236 -0.54 -22.03 21.81
CA PRO A 236 -0.34 -20.61 22.31
C PRO A 236 -0.49 -20.30 23.87
N ALA A 237 -0.59 -19.01 24.35
CA ALA A 237 -1.36 -18.48 25.56
C ALA A 237 -1.09 -16.97 25.99
N ASN A 238 -1.72 -16.45 27.09
CA ASN A 238 -2.00 -15.02 27.48
C ASN A 238 -1.46 -14.51 28.89
N TYR A 239 -1.84 -13.26 29.31
CA TYR A 239 -1.74 -12.54 30.65
C TYR A 239 -0.53 -11.58 30.88
N SER A 240 -0.51 -10.50 31.72
CA SER A 240 -1.48 -9.69 32.54
C SER A 240 -0.91 -8.28 32.95
N ASP A 241 -1.51 -7.54 33.92
CA ASP A 241 -1.35 -6.08 34.21
C ASP A 241 -0.34 -5.62 35.31
N VAL A 242 0.37 -4.48 35.13
CA VAL A 242 1.15 -3.71 36.16
C VAL A 242 1.27 -2.19 35.82
N MET A 243 1.41 -1.29 36.82
CA MET A 243 1.28 0.20 36.71
C MET A 243 2.48 1.02 36.22
N ALA A 244 3.65 0.92 36.85
CA ALA A 244 4.86 1.68 36.47
C ALA A 244 6.10 0.86 36.81
N TYR A 245 6.88 0.43 35.82
CA TYR A 245 7.82 -0.68 35.99
C TYR A 245 9.16 -0.47 35.28
N VAL A 246 10.23 -0.95 35.92
CA VAL A 246 11.60 -0.83 35.43
C VAL A 246 11.90 -1.95 34.44
N ILE A 247 12.12 -1.60 33.18
CA ILE A 247 12.65 -2.55 32.19
C ILE A 247 14.18 -2.53 32.29
N HIS A 248 14.72 -3.57 32.90
CA HIS A 248 16.16 -3.84 32.91
C HIS A 248 16.63 -4.38 31.55
N PRO A 249 17.89 -4.09 31.13
CA PRO A 249 18.51 -4.69 29.96
C PRO A 249 18.55 -6.22 30.03
N ARG A 250 18.57 -6.89 28.87
CA ARG A 250 18.84 -8.34 28.79
C ARG A 250 19.84 -8.68 27.68
N GLU A 251 20.50 -9.82 27.81
CA GLU A 251 21.41 -10.35 26.78
C GLU A 251 20.66 -10.85 25.55
N SER A 252 19.45 -11.40 25.73
CA SER A 252 18.56 -11.80 24.64
C SER A 252 17.08 -11.76 25.05
N ARG A 253 16.21 -11.59 24.06
CA ARG A 253 14.74 -11.69 24.17
C ARG A 253 14.18 -12.29 22.87
N PRO A 254 13.09 -13.09 22.90
CA PRO A 254 12.33 -13.39 21.70
C PRO A 254 11.55 -12.14 21.26
N PHE A 255 11.78 -11.65 20.05
CA PHE A 255 11.24 -10.38 19.57
C PHE A 255 10.07 -10.54 18.60
N SER A 256 8.85 -10.20 19.05
CA SER A 256 7.75 -9.82 18.16
C SER A 256 6.79 -8.85 18.88
N PHE A 257 7.17 -7.57 18.95
CA PHE A 257 6.27 -6.48 19.37
C PHE A 257 5.26 -6.10 18.28
N LEU A 258 4.59 -7.12 17.74
CA LEU A 258 3.55 -7.03 16.73
C LEU A 258 2.18 -7.16 17.39
N HIS A 259 1.18 -6.52 16.80
CA HIS A 259 -0.21 -6.71 17.22
C HIS A 259 -0.68 -8.13 16.84
N PRO A 260 -1.43 -8.85 17.70
CA PRO A 260 -1.87 -10.23 17.41
C PRO A 260 -2.58 -10.40 16.06
N ALA A 261 -3.29 -9.37 15.60
CA ALA A 261 -3.95 -9.34 14.28
C ALA A 261 -3.00 -9.51 13.07
N MET A 262 -1.68 -9.34 13.25
CA MET A 262 -0.68 -9.58 12.20
C MET A 262 -0.39 -11.08 11.99
N GLY A 263 -0.54 -11.89 13.04
CA GLY A 263 -0.17 -13.31 13.07
C GLY A 263 1.34 -13.59 13.09
N ASP A 264 1.71 -14.76 13.63
CA ASP A 264 3.11 -15.15 13.93
C ASP A 264 4.03 -15.30 12.71
N ARG A 265 3.50 -15.17 11.49
CA ARG A 265 4.22 -15.32 10.22
C ARG A 265 4.11 -14.09 9.31
N ALA A 266 3.68 -12.95 9.86
CA ALA A 266 3.62 -11.69 9.13
C ALA A 266 4.98 -11.38 8.46
N LYS A 267 4.95 -11.03 7.17
CA LYS A 267 6.13 -10.62 6.40
C LYS A 267 5.81 -9.38 5.60
N THR A 268 6.71 -8.41 5.65
CA THR A 268 6.60 -7.15 4.90
C THR A 268 6.58 -7.43 3.40
N HIS A 269 5.51 -6.99 2.74
CA HIS A 269 5.31 -7.14 1.31
C HIS A 269 6.52 -6.57 0.51
N PRO A 270 7.01 -7.23 -0.56
CA PRO A 270 8.24 -6.83 -1.23
C PRO A 270 8.31 -5.37 -1.70
N THR A 271 7.18 -4.75 -2.08
CA THR A 271 7.12 -3.31 -2.42
C THR A 271 7.50 -2.42 -1.24
N VAL A 272 7.04 -2.75 -0.03
CA VAL A 272 7.33 -1.98 1.19
C VAL A 272 8.76 -2.24 1.64
N THR A 273 9.23 -3.49 1.56
CA THR A 273 10.63 -3.84 1.83
C THR A 273 11.59 -3.08 0.92
N ALA A 274 11.32 -3.04 -0.40
CA ALA A 274 12.12 -2.30 -1.36
C ALA A 274 12.08 -0.77 -1.14
N PHE A 275 10.93 -0.22 -0.72
CA PHE A 275 10.79 1.20 -0.36
C PHE A 275 11.61 1.56 0.89
N LEU A 276 11.56 0.75 1.95
CA LEU A 276 12.31 0.97 3.19
C LEU A 276 13.84 0.77 3.03
N GLN A 277 14.28 0.20 1.91
CA GLN A 277 15.68 0.01 1.54
C GLN A 277 16.24 1.12 0.63
N LEU A 278 15.43 2.10 0.20
CA LEU A 278 15.92 3.19 -0.66
C LEU A 278 16.83 4.14 0.12
N ASP A 279 17.92 4.55 -0.53
CA ASP A 279 18.72 5.70 -0.10
C ASP A 279 18.14 7.03 -0.61
N THR A 280 18.71 8.13 -0.12
CA THR A 280 18.29 9.50 -0.43
C THR A 280 18.38 9.83 -1.92
N GLU A 281 19.39 9.32 -2.64
CA GLU A 281 19.56 9.56 -4.08
C GLU A 281 18.50 8.78 -4.88
N GLN A 282 18.27 7.52 -4.54
CA GLN A 282 17.20 6.71 -5.14
C GLN A 282 15.81 7.30 -4.93
N ILE A 283 15.54 7.89 -3.74
CA ILE A 283 14.31 8.63 -3.46
C ILE A 283 14.19 9.87 -4.36
N ILE A 284 15.25 10.68 -4.48
CA ILE A 284 15.26 11.88 -5.34
C ILE A 284 15.03 11.50 -6.81
N LEU A 285 15.76 10.50 -7.33
CA LEU A 285 15.67 10.05 -8.72
C LEU A 285 14.26 9.51 -9.05
N ARG A 286 13.62 8.79 -8.13
CA ARG A 286 12.22 8.34 -8.30
C ARG A 286 11.24 9.49 -8.26
N TYR A 287 11.37 10.40 -7.30
CA TYR A 287 10.43 11.52 -7.14
C TYR A 287 10.48 12.47 -8.34
N CYS A 288 11.67 12.91 -8.75
CA CYS A 288 11.83 13.87 -9.86
C CYS A 288 11.50 13.27 -11.24
N LYS A 289 11.50 11.93 -11.38
CA LYS A 289 11.05 11.23 -12.59
C LYS A 289 9.53 11.37 -12.82
N GLU A 290 8.74 11.28 -11.76
CA GLU A 290 7.28 11.43 -11.82
C GLU A 290 6.85 12.90 -11.65
N HIS A 291 7.65 13.72 -10.96
CA HIS A 291 7.45 15.17 -10.74
C HIS A 291 8.57 15.99 -11.42
N LYS A 292 8.44 16.20 -12.73
CA LYS A 292 9.48 16.75 -13.61
C LYS A 292 9.82 18.23 -13.40
N ASP A 293 8.99 18.93 -12.66
CA ASP A 293 9.13 20.34 -12.28
C ASP A 293 9.90 20.54 -10.96
N VAL A 294 10.20 19.44 -10.24
CA VAL A 294 10.90 19.46 -8.96
C VAL A 294 12.41 19.56 -9.14
N GLN A 295 13.04 20.49 -8.41
CA GLN A 295 14.49 20.67 -8.36
C GLN A 295 15.14 19.60 -7.44
N PRO A 296 16.03 18.72 -7.95
CA PRO A 296 16.67 17.67 -7.15
C PRO A 296 17.43 18.20 -5.93
N GLU A 297 18.11 19.33 -6.06
CA GLU A 297 18.91 19.96 -5.00
C GLU A 297 18.03 20.56 -3.90
N ALA A 298 16.81 21.00 -4.24
CA ALA A 298 15.84 21.47 -3.26
C ALA A 298 15.26 20.29 -2.47
N LEU A 299 14.95 19.17 -3.13
CA LEU A 299 14.50 17.95 -2.47
C LEU A 299 15.60 17.36 -1.58
N TRP A 300 16.85 17.33 -2.03
CA TRP A 300 18.00 16.88 -1.24
C TRP A 300 18.14 17.68 0.07
N LYS A 301 17.98 19.01 0.03
CA LYS A 301 18.03 19.88 1.22
C LYS A 301 16.89 19.61 2.22
N LEU A 302 15.74 19.14 1.74
CA LEU A 302 14.62 18.74 2.61
C LEU A 302 14.86 17.36 3.23
N LEU A 303 15.29 16.38 2.43
CA LEU A 303 15.57 15.03 2.92
C LEU A 303 16.74 15.01 3.92
N THR A 304 17.72 15.91 3.77
CA THR A 304 18.86 16.07 4.71
C THR A 304 18.61 17.08 5.84
N TYR A 305 17.41 17.66 5.94
CA TYR A 305 17.08 18.61 7.01
C TYR A 305 17.10 17.94 8.39
N ARG A 306 17.78 18.57 9.35
CA ARG A 306 17.82 18.15 10.77
C ARG A 306 16.84 19.00 11.60
N PRO A 307 15.61 18.53 11.87
CA PRO A 307 14.64 19.27 12.68
C PRO A 307 15.09 19.49 14.13
N LYS A 308 14.79 20.68 14.67
CA LYS A 308 15.23 21.09 16.03
C LYS A 308 14.34 20.53 17.13
N HIS A 309 13.04 20.41 16.89
CA HIS A 309 12.02 20.12 17.92
C HIS A 309 11.01 19.02 17.55
N PHE A 310 10.84 18.74 16.25
CA PHE A 310 9.90 17.76 15.74
C PHE A 310 10.60 16.72 14.86
N ARG A 311 11.15 15.68 15.52
CA ARG A 311 12.09 14.72 14.93
C ARG A 311 11.49 13.35 14.59
N TRP A 312 10.26 13.08 15.02
CA TRP A 312 9.51 11.86 14.71
C TRP A 312 8.06 12.20 14.44
N ALA A 313 7.52 11.82 13.29
CA ALA A 313 6.20 12.24 12.83
C ALA A 313 5.49 11.10 12.09
N GLY A 314 4.16 11.11 12.09
CA GLY A 314 3.35 10.25 11.21
C GLY A 314 2.39 11.07 10.36
N GLY A 315 2.56 11.04 9.04
CA GLY A 315 1.63 11.64 8.09
C GLY A 315 0.48 10.68 7.79
N ASP A 316 -0.75 11.15 7.90
CA ASP A 316 -1.94 10.44 7.44
C ASP A 316 -2.23 10.93 6.01
N LEU A 317 -2.15 10.03 5.04
CA LEU A 317 -2.18 10.36 3.61
C LEU A 317 -3.38 9.68 2.91
N PHE A 318 -4.07 10.40 2.03
CA PHE A 318 -5.01 9.81 1.08
C PHE A 318 -4.35 9.60 -0.29
N PRO A 319 -4.24 8.35 -0.78
CA PRO A 319 -3.99 8.08 -2.19
C PRO A 319 -5.13 8.65 -3.03
N SER A 320 -4.79 9.67 -3.81
CA SER A 320 -5.74 10.55 -4.48
C SER A 320 -5.50 10.59 -5.98
N VAL A 321 -6.52 10.98 -6.73
CA VAL A 321 -6.48 11.11 -8.19
C VAL A 321 -6.97 12.49 -8.61
N THR A 322 -6.19 13.19 -9.43
CA THR A 322 -6.57 14.50 -9.98
C THR A 322 -7.58 14.36 -11.13
N ALA A 323 -8.20 15.46 -11.56
CA ALA A 323 -9.04 15.49 -12.77
C ALA A 323 -8.32 15.02 -14.06
N ALA A 324 -6.98 15.05 -14.10
CA ALA A 324 -6.17 14.55 -15.22
C ALA A 324 -5.85 13.02 -15.13
N GLY A 325 -6.28 12.35 -14.06
CA GLY A 325 -5.97 10.94 -13.79
C GLY A 325 -4.60 10.70 -13.15
N GLN A 326 -3.86 11.74 -12.78
CA GLN A 326 -2.59 11.59 -12.06
C GLN A 326 -2.85 11.14 -10.62
N ARG A 327 -2.15 10.09 -10.18
CA ARG A 327 -2.13 9.66 -8.78
C ARG A 327 -1.15 10.51 -7.97
N GLU A 328 -1.60 10.98 -6.80
CA GLU A 328 -0.81 11.77 -5.86
C GLU A 328 -1.17 11.38 -4.42
N MET A 329 -0.21 11.43 -3.51
CA MET A 329 -0.44 11.34 -2.08
C MET A 329 -0.78 12.74 -1.53
N VAL A 330 -1.88 12.83 -0.78
CA VAL A 330 -2.41 14.09 -0.23
C VAL A 330 -2.43 14.01 1.29
N VAL A 331 -1.86 15.01 1.97
CA VAL A 331 -1.77 15.08 3.43
C VAL A 331 -3.14 15.42 4.03
N VAL A 332 -3.60 14.59 4.97
CA VAL A 332 -4.86 14.76 5.71
C VAL A 332 -4.61 15.39 7.08
N GLU A 333 -3.58 14.91 7.78
CA GLU A 333 -2.98 15.48 9.00
C GLU A 333 -1.56 14.92 9.23
N VAL A 334 -0.82 15.50 10.17
CA VAL A 334 0.45 14.98 10.69
C VAL A 334 0.38 14.86 12.21
N ASN A 335 0.85 13.74 12.75
CA ASN A 335 0.76 13.37 14.15
C ASN A 335 2.14 13.39 14.84
N SER A 336 2.22 14.03 16.02
CA SER A 336 3.44 14.23 16.82
C SER A 336 3.89 13.04 17.66
N VAL A 337 2.97 12.12 17.92
CA VAL A 337 3.18 10.85 18.63
C VAL A 337 2.34 9.82 17.87
N PRO A 338 2.80 9.38 16.69
CA PRO A 338 2.05 8.44 15.86
C PRO A 338 2.05 7.05 16.51
N ALA A 339 0.97 6.31 16.25
CA ALA A 339 0.79 4.94 16.71
C ALA A 339 0.65 4.00 15.51
N GLY A 340 1.21 2.79 15.63
CA GLY A 340 1.08 1.71 14.65
C GLY A 340 2.37 0.99 14.26
N LEU A 341 3.51 1.21 14.95
CA LEU A 341 4.73 0.43 14.71
C LEU A 341 4.51 -1.07 14.95
N LYS A 342 3.57 -1.42 15.84
CA LYS A 342 3.07 -2.78 16.06
C LYS A 342 2.32 -3.42 14.88
N TYR A 343 2.02 -2.67 13.81
CA TYR A 343 1.42 -3.20 12.58
C TYR A 343 2.45 -3.36 11.43
N MET A 344 3.74 -3.11 11.72
CA MET A 344 4.84 -3.21 10.76
C MET A 344 5.65 -4.50 11.04
N PRO A 345 5.60 -5.54 10.19
CA PRO A 345 6.46 -6.70 10.37
C PRO A 345 7.94 -6.29 10.30
N HIS A 346 8.78 -6.92 11.11
CA HIS A 346 10.22 -6.66 11.14
C HIS A 346 10.96 -7.86 10.55
N GLY A 347 11.91 -7.60 9.64
CA GLY A 347 12.57 -8.64 8.84
C GLY A 347 13.71 -9.39 9.53
N GLY A 348 13.96 -9.14 10.82
CA GLY A 348 15.17 -9.62 11.51
C GLY A 348 15.10 -9.47 13.03
N THR A 349 16.21 -9.83 13.68
CA THR A 349 16.34 -9.88 15.15
C THR A 349 16.46 -8.49 15.77
N GLY A 350 15.60 -8.18 16.76
CA GLY A 350 15.80 -7.10 17.73
C GLY A 350 16.14 -5.73 17.11
N MET A 351 17.45 -5.42 17.08
CA MET A 351 18.06 -4.14 16.70
C MET A 351 17.60 -3.56 15.35
N ASP A 352 17.21 -4.39 14.37
CA ASP A 352 16.72 -3.89 13.08
C ASP A 352 15.28 -3.35 13.12
N SER A 353 14.58 -3.48 14.25
CA SER A 353 13.19 -3.01 14.38
C SER A 353 13.05 -1.50 14.39
N GLY A 354 11.92 -0.98 13.92
CA GLY A 354 11.62 0.46 13.94
C GLY A 354 11.64 1.06 15.36
N TYR A 355 11.38 0.25 16.39
CA TYR A 355 11.55 0.67 17.79
C TYR A 355 13.02 1.00 18.11
N HIS A 356 13.97 0.12 17.75
CA HIS A 356 15.40 0.34 17.98
C HIS A 356 15.94 1.49 17.13
N LYS A 357 15.53 1.61 15.87
CA LYS A 357 15.92 2.74 15.01
C LYS A 357 15.46 4.09 15.56
N LEU A 358 14.21 4.17 16.03
CA LEU A 358 13.72 5.40 16.65
C LEU A 358 14.42 5.73 17.97
N MET A 359 14.68 4.73 18.83
CA MET A 359 15.39 4.95 20.10
C MET A 359 16.85 5.35 19.86
N GLY A 360 17.59 4.60 19.04
CA GLY A 360 19.02 4.80 18.80
C GLY A 360 19.34 5.98 17.89
N GLU A 361 18.77 6.00 16.68
CA GLU A 361 19.16 6.94 15.61
C GLU A 361 18.52 8.33 15.76
N THR A 362 17.53 8.50 16.65
CA THR A 362 16.78 9.76 16.78
C THR A 362 16.55 10.21 18.22
N PHE A 363 16.06 9.34 19.12
CA PHE A 363 15.85 9.76 20.51
C PHE A 363 17.18 10.00 21.22
N LEU A 364 18.11 9.03 21.21
CA LEU A 364 19.42 9.19 21.87
C LEU A 364 20.28 10.30 21.22
N ASP A 365 20.18 10.53 19.91
CA ASP A 365 20.79 11.70 19.25
C ASP A 365 20.17 13.04 19.72
N THR A 366 18.91 13.03 20.14
CA THR A 366 18.28 14.20 20.78
C THR A 366 18.71 14.36 22.24
N VAL A 367 18.96 13.25 22.95
CA VAL A 367 19.47 13.29 24.34
C VAL A 367 20.91 13.79 24.37
N SER A 368 21.79 13.26 23.50
CA SER A 368 23.20 13.67 23.43
C SER A 368 23.41 15.13 23.00
N SER A 369 22.47 15.68 22.21
CA SER A 369 22.52 17.08 21.75
C SER A 369 21.78 18.09 22.64
N LYS A 370 21.00 17.64 23.65
CA LYS A 370 20.21 18.54 24.51
C LYS A 370 20.33 18.31 26.02
N SER A 371 20.80 17.15 26.48
CA SER A 371 20.93 16.89 27.94
C SER A 371 22.03 17.76 28.52
N GLU A 372 21.74 18.44 29.63
CA GLU A 372 22.78 19.06 30.43
C GLU A 372 23.74 17.97 30.99
N PRO A 373 25.06 18.22 31.07
CA PRO A 373 26.01 17.27 31.66
C PRO A 373 25.74 16.95 33.14
N SER A 374 25.16 17.91 33.87
CA SER A 374 24.67 17.82 35.25
C SER A 374 23.65 16.69 35.46
N LEU A 375 22.86 16.38 34.43
CA LEU A 375 21.78 15.38 34.49
C LEU A 375 22.21 14.00 33.97
N SER A 376 23.45 13.85 33.48
CA SER A 376 23.89 12.65 32.75
C SER A 376 23.77 11.32 33.53
N SER A 377 23.80 11.36 34.86
CA SER A 377 23.64 10.21 35.75
C SER A 377 22.20 9.90 36.17
N LEU A 378 21.23 10.76 35.83
CA LEU A 378 19.81 10.55 36.16
C LEU A 378 19.15 9.58 35.18
N SER A 379 18.04 8.95 35.56
CA SER A 379 17.48 7.80 34.81
C SER A 379 16.77 8.17 33.50
N LEU A 380 16.42 7.15 32.71
CA LEU A 380 15.63 7.26 31.47
C LEU A 380 14.17 6.81 31.70
N ALA A 381 13.23 7.44 31.00
CA ALA A 381 11.81 7.06 31.08
C ALA A 381 11.10 6.98 29.72
N ILE A 382 10.06 6.14 29.65
CA ILE A 382 9.02 6.15 28.63
C ILE A 382 7.70 6.51 29.31
N LEU A 383 7.03 7.57 28.82
CA LEU A 383 5.74 8.03 29.36
C LEU A 383 4.59 7.61 28.43
N HIS A 384 3.52 7.02 28.95
CA HIS A 384 2.32 6.69 28.15
C HIS A 384 1.00 6.96 28.88
N ASN A 385 -0.06 7.19 28.10
CA ASN A 385 -1.44 7.27 28.60
C ASN A 385 -2.30 6.11 28.04
N LYS A 386 -1.71 4.91 27.96
CA LYS A 386 -2.38 3.69 27.49
C LYS A 386 -2.72 2.84 28.70
N LYS A 387 -3.99 2.43 28.85
CA LYS A 387 -4.43 1.58 29.96
C LYS A 387 -3.76 0.21 29.89
N ASN A 388 -3.71 -0.46 31.05
CA ASN A 388 -3.37 -1.88 31.19
C ASN A 388 -4.30 -2.79 30.37
N THR A 389 -3.90 -3.00 29.12
CA THR A 389 -4.32 -4.10 28.24
C THR A 389 -3.13 -4.39 27.32
N TYR A 390 -2.75 -5.66 27.17
CA TYR A 390 -1.56 -6.07 26.42
C TYR A 390 -1.47 -5.39 25.04
N CYS A 391 -2.56 -5.41 24.26
CA CYS A 391 -2.63 -4.83 22.92
C CYS A 391 -2.46 -3.29 22.85
N GLN A 392 -2.69 -2.56 23.96
CA GLN A 392 -2.44 -1.12 24.04
C GLN A 392 -1.02 -0.80 24.52
N GLN A 393 -0.46 -1.58 25.45
CA GLN A 393 0.89 -1.37 25.98
C GLN A 393 2.04 -1.89 25.06
N ILE A 394 1.76 -2.65 23.98
CA ILE A 394 2.79 -3.18 23.05
C ILE A 394 3.83 -2.12 22.66
N GLU A 395 3.40 -0.95 22.17
CA GLU A 395 4.32 0.10 21.70
C GLU A 395 5.14 0.73 22.86
N PRO A 396 4.53 1.19 23.98
CA PRO A 396 5.28 1.61 25.17
C PRO A 396 6.32 0.60 25.67
N ILE A 397 5.96 -0.68 25.78
CA ILE A 397 6.87 -1.77 26.20
C ILE A 397 8.00 -1.95 25.19
N ALA A 398 7.70 -1.87 23.91
CA ALA A 398 8.69 -2.01 22.84
C ALA A 398 9.71 -0.86 22.81
N TYR A 399 9.27 0.38 23.01
CA TYR A 399 10.18 1.53 23.14
C TYR A 399 11.06 1.40 24.41
N ALA A 400 10.47 1.05 25.56
CA ALA A 400 11.23 0.87 26.80
C ALA A 400 12.24 -0.27 26.71
N THR A 401 11.85 -1.38 26.09
CA THR A 401 12.72 -2.54 25.83
C THR A 401 13.85 -2.17 24.87
N ALA A 402 13.54 -1.55 23.73
CA ALA A 402 14.55 -1.14 22.77
C ALA A 402 15.54 -0.12 23.37
N LEU A 403 15.07 0.82 24.19
CA LEU A 403 15.92 1.80 24.86
C LEU A 403 16.87 1.12 25.86
N ALA A 404 16.36 0.26 26.75
CA ALA A 404 17.18 -0.47 27.72
C ALA A 404 18.16 -1.45 27.06
N ASP A 405 17.74 -2.13 25.99
CA ASP A 405 18.59 -3.07 25.26
C ASP A 405 19.65 -2.34 24.39
N ILE A 406 19.48 -1.04 24.07
CA ILE A 406 20.51 -0.18 23.44
C ILE A 406 21.47 0.43 24.47
N THR A 407 20.96 1.14 25.49
CA THR A 407 21.80 1.87 26.45
C THR A 407 22.50 0.98 27.46
N LYS A 408 21.96 -0.22 27.70
CA LYS A 408 22.32 -1.10 28.81
C LYS A 408 22.06 -0.47 30.19
N GLU A 409 21.09 0.43 30.26
CA GLU A 409 20.58 1.04 31.50
C GLU A 409 19.15 0.58 31.81
N PRO A 410 18.71 0.59 33.08
CA PRO A 410 17.30 0.43 33.42
C PRO A 410 16.46 1.61 32.88
N VAL A 411 15.26 1.31 32.36
CA VAL A 411 14.32 2.32 31.84
C VAL A 411 12.99 2.23 32.58
N TYR A 412 12.51 3.35 33.13
CA TYR A 412 11.20 3.44 33.77
C TYR A 412 10.10 3.53 32.70
N LEU A 413 9.17 2.58 32.68
CA LEU A 413 7.95 2.67 31.87
C LEU A 413 6.79 3.12 32.76
N VAL A 414 6.20 4.28 32.47
CA VAL A 414 5.35 5.03 33.41
C VAL A 414 4.00 5.42 32.79
N GLU A 415 2.90 4.98 33.44
CA GLU A 415 1.55 5.43 33.13
C GLU A 415 1.29 6.87 33.65
N THR A 416 0.88 7.77 32.76
CA THR A 416 0.54 9.18 33.05
C THR A 416 -0.81 9.56 32.43
N PHE A 417 -1.84 9.50 33.27
CA PHE A 417 -3.18 10.01 32.96
C PHE A 417 -3.32 11.47 33.44
N VAL A 418 -4.42 12.14 33.09
CA VAL A 418 -4.64 13.54 33.49
C VAL A 418 -4.90 13.63 34.99
N ASP A 419 -5.78 12.77 35.49
CA ASP A 419 -6.26 12.79 36.88
C ASP A 419 -5.35 12.01 37.85
N GLN A 420 -4.37 11.29 37.30
CA GLN A 420 -3.40 10.45 38.03
C GLN A 420 -2.00 10.57 37.40
N PRO A 421 -1.27 11.67 37.67
CA PRO A 421 0.10 11.82 37.21
C PRO A 421 1.08 11.07 38.13
N ASN A 422 1.64 9.95 37.67
CA ASN A 422 2.81 9.32 38.30
C ASN A 422 4.13 10.06 37.98
N ILE A 423 4.03 11.37 37.73
CA ILE A 423 5.12 12.28 37.39
C ILE A 423 4.93 13.59 38.17
N ARG A 424 6.03 14.22 38.57
CA ARG A 424 6.05 15.59 39.11
C ARG A 424 7.26 16.34 38.57
N TRP A 425 7.33 17.64 38.84
CA TRP A 425 8.37 18.53 38.35
C TRP A 425 9.02 19.29 39.50
N THR A 426 10.34 19.23 39.58
CA THR A 426 11.16 19.88 40.62
C THR A 426 12.29 20.62 39.91
N ASP A 427 12.33 21.96 40.03
CA ASP A 427 13.28 22.84 39.31
C ASP A 427 13.37 22.59 37.79
N GLY A 428 12.28 22.16 37.14
CA GLY A 428 12.23 21.80 35.72
C GLY A 428 12.80 20.42 35.36
N ILE A 429 13.24 19.65 36.36
CA ILE A 429 13.57 18.22 36.25
C ILE A 429 12.31 17.40 36.51
N MET A 430 12.05 16.39 35.68
CA MET A 430 10.95 15.44 35.89
C MET A 430 11.38 14.37 36.90
N GLU A 431 10.50 14.09 37.86
CA GLU A 431 10.61 12.92 38.74
C GLU A 431 9.43 11.98 38.46
N VAL A 432 9.70 10.68 38.40
CA VAL A 432 8.69 9.62 38.19
C VAL A 432 8.52 8.78 39.45
N ARG A 433 7.31 8.28 39.68
CA ARG A 433 7.00 7.40 40.82
C ARG A 433 6.99 5.93 40.40
N ASP A 434 7.62 5.07 41.19
CA ASP A 434 7.66 3.62 40.97
C ASP A 434 6.62 2.84 41.80
N VAL A 435 6.73 1.50 41.84
CA VAL A 435 5.82 0.62 42.62
C VAL A 435 6.04 0.66 44.13
N GLU A 436 7.12 1.30 44.61
CA GLU A 436 7.46 1.45 46.03
C GLU A 436 7.17 2.87 46.55
N ASP A 437 6.41 3.66 45.78
CA ASP A 437 6.15 5.09 46.00
C ASP A 437 7.43 5.98 46.02
N GLN A 438 8.57 5.46 45.55
CA GLN A 438 9.82 6.20 45.45
C GLN A 438 9.84 7.11 44.22
N TRP A 439 10.48 8.28 44.35
CA TRP A 439 10.57 9.29 43.29
C TRP A 439 11.97 9.32 42.68
N HIS A 440 12.04 9.11 41.35
CA HIS A 440 13.29 9.01 40.61
C HIS A 440 13.42 10.13 39.58
N ALA A 441 14.49 10.92 39.66
CA ALA A 441 14.74 12.00 38.72
C ALA A 441 15.21 11.46 37.35
N ILE A 442 14.72 12.09 36.27
CA ILE A 442 14.87 11.63 34.89
C ILE A 442 15.66 12.64 34.05
N ARG A 443 16.69 12.19 33.33
CA ARG A 443 17.45 13.03 32.37
C ARG A 443 16.74 13.21 31.03
N ALA A 444 16.08 12.15 30.56
CA ALA A 444 15.35 12.17 29.29
C ALA A 444 14.15 11.23 29.29
N ALA A 445 13.07 11.67 28.63
CA ALA A 445 11.80 10.99 28.58
C ALA A 445 11.26 10.89 27.14
N PHE A 446 11.05 9.69 26.64
CA PHE A 446 10.32 9.47 25.39
C PHE A 446 8.81 9.48 25.67
N ARG A 447 8.09 10.40 25.03
CA ARG A 447 6.72 10.78 25.40
C ARG A 447 5.68 10.18 24.47
N TYR A 448 5.34 8.91 24.68
CA TYR A 448 4.20 8.23 24.05
C TYR A 448 2.83 8.65 24.65
N VAL A 449 2.67 9.94 24.95
CA VAL A 449 1.43 10.53 25.51
C VAL A 449 0.59 11.10 24.37
N THR A 450 -0.65 10.60 24.28
CA THR A 450 -1.50 10.71 23.08
C THR A 450 -2.78 11.53 23.24
N GLN A 451 -3.10 11.97 24.47
CA GLN A 451 -4.23 12.85 24.78
C GLN A 451 -3.74 14.02 25.65
N LYS A 452 -4.00 15.25 25.17
CA LYS A 452 -3.72 16.53 25.85
C LYS A 452 -2.44 16.53 26.71
N PRO A 453 -1.26 16.25 26.12
CA PRO A 453 -0.02 16.12 26.89
C PRO A 453 0.42 17.45 27.54
N TRP A 454 0.03 18.58 26.96
CA TRP A 454 0.28 19.93 27.47
C TRP A 454 -0.35 20.20 28.84
N THR A 455 -1.31 19.40 29.32
CA THR A 455 -1.96 19.60 30.64
C THR A 455 -1.14 19.07 31.82
N ARG A 456 0.04 18.47 31.59
CA ARG A 456 0.86 17.82 32.65
C ARG A 456 2.36 17.69 32.34
N ILE A 457 2.80 18.17 31.18
CA ILE A 457 4.21 18.24 30.82
C ILE A 457 4.47 19.67 30.32
N PRO A 458 5.35 20.45 31.00
CA PRO A 458 5.61 21.85 30.66
C PRO A 458 6.13 22.07 29.25
N LEU A 459 5.97 23.29 28.74
CA LEU A 459 6.53 23.69 27.45
C LEU A 459 8.06 23.90 27.48
N THR A 460 8.63 24.13 28.65
CA THR A 460 10.08 24.30 28.89
C THR A 460 10.51 23.43 30.06
N THR A 461 11.51 22.56 29.86
CA THR A 461 11.98 21.55 30.83
C THR A 461 13.50 21.36 30.75
N LYS A 462 14.14 20.98 31.86
CA LYS A 462 15.56 20.55 31.87
C LYS A 462 15.70 19.08 31.46
N THR A 463 14.76 18.24 31.89
CA THR A 463 14.62 16.87 31.37
C THR A 463 14.30 16.92 29.88
N VAL A 464 15.03 16.17 29.06
CA VAL A 464 14.84 16.14 27.60
C VAL A 464 13.57 15.34 27.26
N VAL A 465 12.47 16.02 26.93
CA VAL A 465 11.21 15.39 26.51
C VAL A 465 11.14 15.27 24.97
N PHE A 466 10.81 14.07 24.47
CA PHE A 466 10.77 13.77 23.04
C PHE A 466 9.39 13.27 22.56
N ASN A 467 8.77 13.82 21.52
CA ASN A 467 9.05 15.12 20.90
C ASN A 467 8.78 16.27 21.90
N HIS A 468 9.27 17.47 21.57
CA HIS A 468 9.01 18.68 22.35
C HIS A 468 7.52 19.02 22.39
N ILE A 469 6.99 19.53 23.51
CA ILE A 469 5.54 19.77 23.67
C ILE A 469 5.04 20.85 22.69
N ALA A 470 5.86 21.89 22.46
CA ALA A 470 5.57 22.92 21.46
C ALA A 470 5.32 22.35 20.05
N SER A 471 5.88 21.18 19.70
CA SER A 471 5.66 20.52 18.41
C SER A 471 4.23 19.98 18.26
N ASP A 472 3.50 19.72 19.35
CA ASP A 472 2.06 19.46 19.29
C ASP A 472 1.29 20.73 18.90
N LEU A 473 1.55 21.82 19.63
CA LEU A 473 0.86 23.11 19.52
C LEU A 473 1.14 23.80 18.17
N SER A 474 2.35 23.62 17.63
CA SER A 474 2.81 24.19 16.35
C SER A 474 2.29 23.47 15.11
N GLY A 475 1.63 22.32 15.27
CA GLY A 475 0.99 21.62 14.15
C GLY A 475 0.87 20.10 14.29
N GLY A 476 1.76 19.45 15.06
CA GLY A 476 1.78 17.99 15.20
C GLY A 476 0.59 17.41 15.99
N ARG A 477 -0.24 18.27 16.57
CA ARG A 477 -1.61 17.96 17.03
C ARG A 477 -2.60 19.04 16.58
N ASN A 478 -2.17 20.29 16.61
CA ASN A 478 -2.96 21.45 16.23
C ASN A 478 -3.16 21.56 14.71
N LYS A 479 -4.34 21.15 14.23
CA LYS A 479 -4.68 21.18 12.80
C LYS A 479 -4.76 22.61 12.21
N LEU A 480 -4.94 23.64 13.03
CA LEU A 480 -4.96 25.03 12.58
C LEU A 480 -3.55 25.51 12.24
N LEU A 481 -2.60 25.48 13.19
CA LEU A 481 -1.22 25.86 12.90
C LEU A 481 -0.52 24.92 11.91
N ALA A 482 -0.90 23.64 11.83
CA ALA A 482 -0.43 22.76 10.76
C ALA A 482 -0.75 23.33 9.38
N ALA A 483 -1.99 23.77 9.14
CA ALA A 483 -2.40 24.33 7.86
C ALA A 483 -1.71 25.69 7.56
N VAL A 484 -1.54 26.55 8.56
CA VAL A 484 -0.76 27.80 8.43
C VAL A 484 0.69 27.48 8.06
N ALA A 485 1.32 26.53 8.74
CA ALA A 485 2.69 26.10 8.46
C ALA A 485 2.84 25.52 7.04
N TYR A 486 1.86 24.74 6.56
CA TYR A 486 1.88 24.21 5.20
C TYR A 486 1.75 25.30 4.14
N GLU A 487 0.92 26.33 4.37
CA GLU A 487 0.84 27.49 3.48
C GLU A 487 2.17 28.26 3.44
N ASP A 488 2.77 28.54 4.59
CA ASP A 488 4.03 29.30 4.66
C ASP A 488 5.22 28.50 4.10
N PHE A 489 5.24 27.18 4.29
CA PHE A 489 6.18 26.29 3.61
C PHE A 489 5.99 26.34 2.09
N ASN A 490 4.75 26.25 1.60
CA ASN A 490 4.44 26.30 0.18
C ASN A 490 4.81 27.65 -0.47
N LYS A 491 4.68 28.76 0.28
CA LYS A 491 5.20 30.08 -0.14
C LYS A 491 6.74 30.07 -0.23
N GLN A 492 7.41 29.49 0.77
CA GLN A 492 8.89 29.38 0.81
C GLN A 492 9.47 28.45 -0.28
N GLN A 493 8.71 27.50 -0.81
CA GLN A 493 9.11 26.61 -1.91
C GLN A 493 8.72 27.14 -3.30
N GLY A 494 8.30 28.40 -3.41
CA GLY A 494 7.98 29.04 -4.69
C GLY A 494 9.11 28.90 -5.71
N GLY A 495 8.85 28.20 -6.81
CA GLY A 495 9.80 27.98 -7.91
C GLY A 495 10.65 26.71 -7.85
N THR A 496 10.57 25.89 -6.79
CA THR A 496 11.33 24.62 -6.68
C THR A 496 10.55 23.37 -7.12
N GLY A 497 9.28 23.53 -7.51
CA GLY A 497 8.33 22.44 -7.79
C GLY A 497 7.79 21.72 -6.54
N LEU A 498 8.40 21.94 -5.37
CA LEU A 498 8.04 21.25 -4.14
C LEU A 498 6.82 21.90 -3.48
N ARG A 499 5.81 21.10 -3.17
CA ARG A 499 4.57 21.57 -2.55
C ARG A 499 3.94 20.48 -1.68
N ILE A 500 3.56 20.86 -0.45
CA ILE A 500 2.68 20.07 0.41
C ILE A 500 1.28 20.08 -0.20
N ARG A 501 0.77 18.90 -0.57
CA ARG A 501 -0.56 18.71 -1.11
C ARG A 501 -1.57 18.52 0.03
N THR A 502 -2.35 19.55 0.30
CA THR A 502 -3.54 19.48 1.18
C THR A 502 -4.78 19.95 0.41
N PRO A 503 -5.99 19.46 0.73
CA PRO A 503 -7.22 20.00 0.17
C PRO A 503 -7.40 21.48 0.57
N ARG A 504 -8.08 22.27 -0.28
CA ARG A 504 -8.36 23.69 -0.01
C ARG A 504 -9.02 23.82 1.38
N THR A 505 -8.45 24.67 2.23
CA THR A 505 -8.87 24.78 3.64
C THR A 505 -9.16 26.24 3.99
N PHE A 506 -10.27 26.50 4.67
CA PHE A 506 -10.55 27.75 5.36
C PHE A 506 -10.11 27.66 6.82
N LEU A 507 -9.44 28.70 7.30
CA LEU A 507 -8.78 28.74 8.61
C LEU A 507 -9.50 29.69 9.58
N ARG A 508 -9.39 29.44 10.89
CA ARG A 508 -9.94 30.28 11.98
C ARG A 508 -11.45 30.53 11.87
N VAL A 509 -12.18 29.62 11.23
CA VAL A 509 -13.63 29.67 11.00
C VAL A 509 -14.33 29.51 12.36
N THR A 510 -15.26 30.40 12.72
CA THR A 510 -16.10 30.20 13.92
C THR A 510 -17.25 29.25 13.64
N LYS A 511 -17.87 28.66 14.69
CA LYS A 511 -19.04 27.77 14.51
C LYS A 511 -20.13 28.40 13.62
N ALA A 512 -20.47 29.68 13.85
CA ALA A 512 -21.46 30.42 13.06
C ALA A 512 -21.06 30.64 11.58
N GLN A 513 -19.77 30.55 11.24
CA GLN A 513 -19.27 30.70 9.87
C GLN A 513 -19.18 29.36 9.11
N ILE A 514 -19.35 28.21 9.78
CA ILE A 514 -19.27 26.88 9.16
C ILE A 514 -20.21 26.74 7.95
N PRO A 515 -21.51 27.10 8.01
CA PRO A 515 -22.41 26.96 6.85
C PRO A 515 -21.94 27.74 5.61
N THR A 516 -21.42 28.96 5.80
CA THR A 516 -20.87 29.78 4.71
C THR A 516 -19.60 29.17 4.12
N ALA A 517 -18.72 28.62 4.96
CA ALA A 517 -17.50 27.94 4.51
C ALA A 517 -17.82 26.64 3.75
N VAL A 518 -18.82 25.88 4.19
CA VAL A 518 -19.33 24.68 3.49
C VAL A 518 -19.94 25.06 2.13
N GLN A 519 -20.74 26.13 2.06
CA GLN A 519 -21.30 26.63 0.80
C GLN A 519 -20.20 27.08 -0.18
N ALA A 520 -19.15 27.74 0.31
CA ALA A 520 -17.98 28.16 -0.49
C ALA A 520 -17.11 26.98 -1.00
N LEU A 521 -17.39 25.76 -0.56
CA LEU A 521 -16.83 24.49 -1.05
C LEU A 521 -17.85 23.69 -1.89
N GLY A 522 -18.95 24.30 -2.36
CA GLY A 522 -19.97 23.58 -3.14
C GLY A 522 -20.85 22.64 -2.30
N GLY A 523 -21.04 22.97 -1.02
CA GLY A 523 -21.97 22.28 -0.13
C GLY A 523 -21.42 21.01 0.54
N LYS A 524 -20.14 20.68 0.38
CA LYS A 524 -19.51 19.50 1.03
C LYS A 524 -18.14 19.83 1.60
N ALA A 525 -17.87 19.41 2.83
CA ALA A 525 -16.62 19.72 3.52
C ALA A 525 -16.28 18.70 4.62
N VAL A 526 -15.04 18.76 5.10
CA VAL A 526 -14.61 18.16 6.36
C VAL A 526 -14.29 19.28 7.34
N ILE A 527 -15.04 19.35 8.44
CA ILE A 527 -14.79 20.28 9.54
C ILE A 527 -13.90 19.57 10.56
N LYS A 528 -12.84 20.23 11.03
CA LYS A 528 -11.93 19.67 12.04
C LYS A 528 -11.72 20.66 13.20
N VAL A 529 -11.93 20.17 14.42
CA VAL A 529 -11.52 20.80 15.67
C VAL A 529 -9.99 20.80 15.76
N PRO A 530 -9.31 21.92 16.03
CA PRO A 530 -7.85 22.02 15.94
C PRO A 530 -7.10 21.01 16.79
N TYR A 531 -7.49 20.81 18.06
CA TYR A 531 -6.73 20.05 19.06
C TYR A 531 -7.12 18.57 19.22
N SER A 532 -8.14 18.09 18.49
CA SER A 532 -8.68 16.74 18.67
C SER A 532 -7.91 15.67 17.89
N ASN A 533 -7.95 14.41 18.38
CA ASN A 533 -7.14 13.29 17.91
C ASN A 533 -8.01 12.02 17.67
N SER A 534 -7.47 11.03 16.96
CA SER A 534 -8.10 9.72 16.71
C SER A 534 -9.48 9.80 16.01
N GLY A 535 -9.67 10.79 15.13
CA GLY A 535 -10.94 11.04 14.46
C GLY A 535 -12.01 11.74 15.30
N GLN A 536 -11.78 11.97 16.60
CA GLN A 536 -12.67 12.79 17.42
C GLN A 536 -12.60 14.25 16.96
N GLY A 537 -13.72 14.97 17.00
CA GLY A 537 -13.79 16.35 16.51
C GLY A 537 -13.50 16.51 15.02
N VAL A 538 -13.66 15.45 14.22
CA VAL A 538 -13.68 15.50 12.75
C VAL A 538 -15.09 15.17 12.30
N TYR A 539 -15.63 15.99 11.41
CA TYR A 539 -16.99 15.88 10.92
C TYR A 539 -17.01 15.99 9.40
N THR A 540 -17.59 15.01 8.73
CA THR A 540 -17.88 15.05 7.30
C THR A 540 -19.28 15.63 7.10
N VAL A 541 -19.41 16.52 6.11
CA VAL A 541 -20.68 17.11 5.70
C VAL A 541 -20.84 16.87 4.21
N THR A 542 -21.84 16.07 3.86
CA THR A 542 -22.25 15.75 2.48
C THR A 542 -23.70 16.14 2.19
N SER A 543 -24.49 16.33 3.24
CA SER A 543 -25.92 16.67 3.26
C SER A 543 -26.21 17.86 4.19
N GLN A 544 -27.41 18.46 4.08
CA GLN A 544 -27.86 19.49 5.03
C GLN A 544 -28.11 18.92 6.43
N LYS A 545 -28.59 17.66 6.53
CA LYS A 545 -28.81 16.94 7.79
C LYS A 545 -27.54 16.91 8.65
N GLU A 546 -26.42 16.47 8.08
CA GLU A 546 -25.13 16.40 8.79
C GLU A 546 -24.62 17.79 9.22
N LEU A 547 -24.91 18.83 8.42
CA LEU A 547 -24.59 20.21 8.78
C LEU A 547 -25.42 20.70 9.98
N ASP A 548 -26.72 20.40 9.99
CA ASP A 548 -27.62 20.76 11.09
C ASP A 548 -27.26 19.99 12.38
N GLU A 549 -26.93 18.70 12.27
CA GLU A 549 -26.45 17.85 13.37
C GLU A 549 -25.08 18.30 13.93
N LEU A 550 -24.19 18.82 13.09
CA LEU A 550 -22.96 19.49 13.52
C LEU A 550 -23.25 20.83 14.22
N MET A 551 -24.15 21.63 13.67
CA MET A 551 -24.51 22.92 14.24
C MET A 551 -25.29 22.80 15.57
N ALA A 552 -25.96 21.68 15.82
CA ALA A 552 -26.62 21.37 17.09
C ALA A 552 -25.67 20.97 18.23
N GLN A 553 -24.47 20.43 17.92
CA GLN A 553 -23.53 19.97 18.96
C GLN A 553 -22.93 21.12 19.77
N ASP A 554 -22.77 20.93 21.08
CA ASP A 554 -21.93 21.80 21.89
C ASP A 554 -20.44 21.45 21.67
N LEU A 555 -19.59 22.47 21.47
CA LEU A 555 -18.22 22.32 20.99
C LEU A 555 -17.29 23.22 21.82
N ARG A 556 -16.39 22.59 22.61
CA ARG A 556 -15.49 23.25 23.58
C ARG A 556 -14.58 24.35 23.00
N TYR A 557 -14.25 24.26 21.72
CA TYR A 557 -13.34 25.18 21.03
C TYR A 557 -14.13 26.02 20.01
N GLU A 558 -13.79 27.29 19.85
CA GLU A 558 -14.55 28.24 19.03
C GLU A 558 -14.05 28.32 17.59
N LYS A 559 -12.76 28.04 17.36
CA LYS A 559 -12.11 28.02 16.05
C LYS A 559 -12.05 26.62 15.45
N PHE A 560 -12.34 26.54 14.16
CA PHE A 560 -12.31 25.33 13.34
C PHE A 560 -11.50 25.56 12.07
N ILE A 561 -11.06 24.47 11.43
CA ILE A 561 -10.73 24.47 10.01
C ILE A 561 -11.83 23.77 9.21
N VAL A 562 -12.15 24.31 8.03
CA VAL A 562 -13.16 23.76 7.12
C VAL A 562 -12.49 23.44 5.78
N GLN A 563 -12.39 22.16 5.46
CA GLN A 563 -11.53 21.63 4.40
C GLN A 563 -12.36 21.00 3.27
N ALA A 564 -11.91 21.16 2.02
CA ALA A 564 -12.51 20.52 0.85
C ALA A 564 -12.46 18.99 1.00
N LEU A 565 -13.61 18.34 0.78
CA LEU A 565 -13.79 16.92 1.01
C LEU A 565 -13.24 16.14 -0.19
N VAL A 566 -12.32 15.21 0.05
CA VAL A 566 -11.80 14.27 -0.95
C VAL A 566 -12.72 13.04 -0.95
N GLY A 567 -13.67 13.02 -1.89
CA GLY A 567 -14.72 11.99 -1.99
C GLY A 567 -14.63 11.19 -3.29
N HIS A 568 -15.76 10.65 -3.73
CA HIS A 568 -15.85 10.01 -5.05
C HIS A 568 -15.75 11.04 -6.18
N LYS A 569 -15.26 10.65 -7.37
CA LYS A 569 -15.14 11.51 -8.57
C LYS A 569 -16.42 12.24 -8.96
N ASN A 570 -17.59 11.70 -8.62
CA ASN A 570 -18.89 12.28 -8.98
C ASN A 570 -19.33 13.42 -8.02
N TRP A 571 -18.78 13.50 -6.80
CA TRP A 571 -19.30 14.38 -5.75
C TRP A 571 -18.26 15.00 -4.79
N SER A 572 -16.97 14.70 -4.96
CA SER A 572 -15.86 15.37 -4.25
C SER A 572 -15.91 16.90 -4.40
N SER A 573 -15.65 17.65 -3.32
CA SER A 573 -15.49 19.13 -3.40
C SER A 573 -14.03 19.58 -3.53
N SER A 574 -13.10 18.63 -3.54
CA SER A 574 -11.68 18.85 -3.72
C SER A 574 -11.27 18.68 -5.20
N GLN A 575 -10.12 19.25 -5.59
CA GLN A 575 -9.49 18.99 -6.91
C GLN A 575 -9.01 17.54 -7.10
N TRP A 576 -9.08 16.76 -6.01
CA TRP A 576 -8.79 15.34 -5.94
C TRP A 576 -10.06 14.54 -5.64
N HIS A 577 -10.13 13.32 -6.17
CA HIS A 577 -11.01 12.27 -5.66
C HIS A 577 -10.19 11.13 -5.08
N HIS A 578 -10.79 10.34 -4.19
CA HIS A 578 -10.10 9.23 -3.55
C HIS A 578 -9.80 8.10 -4.55
N ALA A 579 -8.62 7.49 -4.50
CA ALA A 579 -8.24 6.41 -5.41
C ALA A 579 -8.92 5.06 -5.08
N CYS A 580 -9.26 4.88 -3.80
CA CYS A 580 -9.87 3.70 -3.17
C CYS A 580 -9.05 2.41 -3.30
N THR A 581 -9.46 1.39 -2.53
CA THR A 581 -8.96 0.02 -2.71
C THR A 581 -9.25 -0.47 -4.12
N LEU A 582 -8.55 -1.53 -4.53
CA LEU A 582 -9.09 -2.41 -5.58
C LEU A 582 -10.51 -2.87 -5.21
N PRO A 583 -11.37 -3.14 -6.20
CA PRO A 583 -12.65 -3.77 -5.95
C PRO A 583 -12.47 -5.14 -5.27
N ASP A 584 -13.34 -5.48 -4.34
CA ASP A 584 -13.48 -6.86 -3.85
C ASP A 584 -14.28 -7.74 -4.84
N GLU A 585 -14.57 -8.97 -4.44
CA GLU A 585 -15.26 -9.97 -5.28
C GLU A 585 -16.69 -9.53 -5.66
N GLU A 586 -17.32 -8.69 -4.82
CA GLU A 586 -18.61 -8.05 -5.07
C GLU A 586 -18.49 -6.66 -5.75
N GLY A 587 -17.28 -6.23 -6.12
CA GLY A 587 -17.00 -4.98 -6.84
C GLY A 587 -16.97 -3.72 -5.97
N ARG A 588 -17.07 -3.86 -4.65
CA ARG A 588 -17.11 -2.75 -3.68
C ARG A 588 -15.70 -2.16 -3.48
N LYS A 589 -15.62 -0.85 -3.26
CA LYS A 589 -14.35 -0.12 -3.11
C LYS A 589 -14.39 0.73 -1.85
N TYR A 590 -13.33 0.71 -1.06
CA TYR A 590 -13.29 1.40 0.24
C TYR A 590 -12.36 2.61 0.19
N VAL A 591 -12.73 3.70 0.87
CA VAL A 591 -11.77 4.76 1.24
C VAL A 591 -10.76 4.18 2.22
N PHE A 592 -9.50 4.58 2.09
CA PHE A 592 -8.44 4.18 3.01
C PHE A 592 -7.39 5.27 3.12
N ASP A 593 -6.82 5.47 4.30
CA ASP A 593 -5.61 6.26 4.47
C ASP A 593 -4.40 5.35 4.60
N THR A 594 -3.25 5.89 4.20
CA THR A 594 -1.94 5.31 4.48
C THR A 594 -1.23 6.19 5.49
N ARG A 595 -0.99 5.65 6.70
CA ARG A 595 -0.13 6.28 7.68
C ARG A 595 1.32 5.94 7.37
N LEU A 596 2.14 6.96 7.16
CA LEU A 596 3.58 6.83 6.94
C LEU A 596 4.33 7.57 8.05
N MET A 597 5.17 6.85 8.80
CA MET A 597 6.01 7.45 9.84
C MET A 597 7.41 7.75 9.32
N VAL A 598 7.93 8.91 9.71
CA VAL A 598 9.29 9.36 9.43
C VAL A 598 10.01 9.70 10.73
N HIS A 599 11.33 9.52 10.74
CA HIS A 599 12.21 9.99 11.81
C HIS A 599 13.46 10.65 11.23
N ALA A 600 14.03 11.60 11.98
CA ALA A 600 15.23 12.33 11.58
C ALA A 600 16.47 11.77 12.30
N THR A 601 17.35 11.14 11.55
CA THR A 601 18.68 10.70 11.99
C THR A 601 19.71 11.82 11.75
N PRO A 602 20.99 11.65 12.14
CA PRO A 602 22.05 12.57 11.73
C PRO A 602 22.17 12.76 10.21
N ASP A 603 21.78 11.77 9.40
CA ASP A 603 21.89 11.85 7.94
C ASP A 603 20.63 12.41 7.25
N GLY A 604 19.63 12.81 8.04
CA GLY A 604 18.35 13.35 7.57
C GLY A 604 17.15 12.45 7.85
N PHE A 605 16.08 12.61 7.09
CA PHE A 605 14.85 11.84 7.26
C PHE A 605 14.94 10.43 6.67
N ARG A 606 14.40 9.45 7.40
CA ARG A 606 14.21 8.07 6.95
C ARG A 606 12.76 7.61 7.17
N PRO A 607 12.22 6.72 6.30
CA PRO A 607 10.92 6.10 6.53
C PRO A 607 11.03 5.00 7.60
N LEU A 608 10.13 5.01 8.57
CA LEU A 608 10.20 4.18 9.78
C LEU A 608 9.17 3.05 9.84
N CYS A 609 7.93 3.37 9.43
CA CYS A 609 6.78 2.48 9.52
C CYS A 609 5.73 2.93 8.50
N ILE A 610 4.99 1.97 7.95
CA ILE A 610 3.84 2.23 7.09
C ILE A 610 2.76 1.17 7.35
N PHE A 611 1.51 1.60 7.38
CA PHE A 611 0.31 0.76 7.34
C PHE A 611 -0.88 1.57 6.81
N SER A 612 -1.99 0.92 6.48
CA SER A 612 -3.21 1.59 6.04
C SER A 612 -4.43 1.22 6.87
N ARG A 613 -5.48 2.03 6.80
CA ARG A 613 -6.77 1.81 7.48
C ARG A 613 -7.91 2.13 6.53
N ARG A 614 -8.98 1.34 6.50
CA ARG A 614 -10.15 1.58 5.63
C ARG A 614 -11.37 2.13 6.38
N ALA A 615 -12.28 2.75 5.63
CA ALA A 615 -13.63 3.05 6.08
C ALA A 615 -14.45 1.75 6.30
N HIS A 616 -15.57 1.85 7.01
CA HIS A 616 -16.42 0.70 7.34
C HIS A 616 -17.23 0.25 6.13
N LEU A 617 -17.96 1.19 5.53
CA LEU A 617 -18.75 0.98 4.33
C LEU A 617 -17.95 1.34 3.06
N PRO A 618 -18.31 0.77 1.90
CA PRO A 618 -17.72 1.16 0.62
C PRO A 618 -18.16 2.56 0.22
N LEU A 619 -17.34 3.23 -0.60
CA LEU A 619 -17.61 4.60 -1.08
C LEU A 619 -18.72 4.59 -2.13
N PRO A 620 -19.88 5.24 -1.90
CA PRO A 620 -20.99 5.21 -2.84
C PRO A 620 -20.74 6.10 -4.07
N ASP A 621 -21.14 5.62 -5.25
CA ASP A 621 -20.96 6.34 -6.51
C ASP A 621 -21.76 7.66 -6.56
N THR A 622 -22.87 7.73 -5.82
CA THR A 622 -23.82 8.85 -5.68
C THR A 622 -24.30 8.94 -4.22
N LEU A 623 -24.61 10.15 -3.74
CA LEU A 623 -25.15 10.38 -2.39
C LEU A 623 -26.67 10.58 -2.45
N ASP A 624 -27.42 9.98 -1.52
CA ASP A 624 -28.86 10.23 -1.34
C ASP A 624 -29.17 11.26 -0.23
N GLY A 625 -28.21 11.51 0.66
CA GLY A 625 -28.34 12.42 1.81
C GLY A 625 -28.97 11.82 3.07
N THR A 626 -29.16 10.49 3.12
CA THR A 626 -29.73 9.79 4.28
C THR A 626 -28.66 9.15 5.17
N GLU A 627 -27.61 8.60 4.53
CA GLU A 627 -26.46 7.93 5.14
C GLU A 627 -25.62 8.84 6.06
N ASP A 628 -24.89 8.26 7.01
CA ASP A 628 -23.80 8.93 7.73
C ASP A 628 -22.52 8.84 6.89
N SER A 629 -22.03 9.97 6.37
CA SER A 629 -20.85 9.96 5.50
C SER A 629 -19.55 9.57 6.21
N TRP A 630 -19.53 9.57 7.54
CA TRP A 630 -18.37 9.08 8.29
C TRP A 630 -18.15 7.59 8.09
N GLU A 631 -19.19 6.79 7.85
CA GLU A 631 -19.06 5.34 7.70
C GLU A 631 -18.31 4.93 6.43
N PHE A 632 -18.38 5.72 5.35
CA PHE A 632 -17.67 5.49 4.09
C PHE A 632 -16.48 6.44 3.82
N LEU A 633 -16.22 7.42 4.70
CA LEU A 633 -15.04 8.32 4.63
C LEU A 633 -14.07 8.15 5.82
N GLY A 634 -14.55 7.68 6.97
CA GLY A 634 -13.84 7.66 8.25
C GLY A 634 -12.96 6.43 8.45
N THR A 635 -11.65 6.58 8.25
CA THR A 635 -10.69 5.48 8.32
C THR A 635 -10.15 5.17 9.73
N ASN A 636 -10.53 5.95 10.75
CA ASN A 636 -10.00 5.77 12.10
C ASN A 636 -10.48 4.45 12.73
N LEU A 637 -9.56 3.69 13.35
CA LEU A 637 -9.87 2.39 13.96
C LEU A 637 -10.54 2.49 15.35
N THR A 638 -10.57 3.67 15.95
CA THR A 638 -11.11 3.88 17.30
C THR A 638 -12.64 3.86 17.29
N VAL A 639 -13.24 2.87 17.95
CA VAL A 639 -14.68 2.80 18.17
C VAL A 639 -15.07 3.72 19.35
N LYS A 640 -16.18 4.45 19.22
CA LYS A 640 -16.80 5.24 20.30
C LYS A 640 -17.53 4.29 21.27
N ASP A 641 -16.81 3.63 22.15
CA ASP A 641 -17.41 2.88 23.26
C ASP A 641 -17.87 3.84 24.37
N THR A 642 -19.05 3.63 24.97
CA THR A 642 -19.67 4.59 25.91
C THR A 642 -19.04 4.58 27.30
N VAL A 643 -18.17 3.61 27.59
CA VAL A 643 -17.56 3.40 28.91
C VAL A 643 -16.03 3.40 28.84
N GLY A 644 -15.45 4.51 28.37
CA GLY A 644 -14.04 4.88 28.62
C GLY A 644 -12.94 3.97 28.05
N ASP A 645 -13.27 2.91 27.32
CA ASP A 645 -12.35 1.94 26.73
C ASP A 645 -12.38 1.98 25.20
N SER A 646 -11.38 2.64 24.61
CA SER A 646 -11.22 2.73 23.16
C SER A 646 -10.77 1.40 22.54
N LYS A 647 -11.74 0.53 22.23
CA LYS A 647 -11.50 -0.64 21.37
C LYS A 647 -11.04 -0.20 19.98
N SER A 648 -10.13 -0.98 19.40
CA SER A 648 -9.61 -0.76 18.04
C SER A 648 -10.21 -1.81 17.11
N ASP A 649 -10.96 -1.36 16.12
CA ASP A 649 -11.44 -2.20 15.02
C ASP A 649 -10.25 -2.59 14.14
N THR A 650 -9.82 -3.85 14.22
CA THR A 650 -8.72 -4.38 13.40
C THR A 650 -9.20 -5.05 12.11
N GLU A 651 -10.50 -5.18 11.86
CA GLU A 651 -11.04 -5.70 10.58
C GLU A 651 -10.98 -4.63 9.46
N ARG A 652 -10.73 -3.38 9.87
CA ARG A 652 -10.40 -2.25 8.98
C ARG A 652 -8.92 -1.89 8.94
N LEU A 653 -8.05 -2.65 9.61
CA LEU A 653 -6.61 -2.53 9.41
C LEU A 653 -6.24 -3.15 8.05
N LEU A 654 -5.54 -2.38 7.21
CA LEU A 654 -4.90 -2.91 6.00
C LEU A 654 -3.38 -2.90 6.25
N SER A 655 -2.92 -4.03 6.76
CA SER A 655 -1.53 -4.33 7.10
C SER A 655 -0.62 -4.37 5.85
N VAL A 656 0.69 -4.37 6.08
CA VAL A 656 1.70 -4.38 5.00
C VAL A 656 2.28 -5.77 4.71
N ASP A 657 1.53 -6.81 5.03
CA ASP A 657 1.73 -8.16 4.49
C ASP A 657 0.98 -8.32 3.15
N ASN A 658 1.23 -9.44 2.44
CA ASN A 658 0.95 -9.53 1.01
C ASN A 658 -0.52 -9.23 0.61
N LYS A 659 -1.49 -10.04 1.05
CA LYS A 659 -2.88 -9.93 0.56
C LYS A 659 -3.53 -8.58 0.92
N PRO A 660 -3.40 -8.05 2.16
CA PRO A 660 -3.96 -6.74 2.50
C PRO A 660 -3.27 -5.58 1.77
N PHE A 661 -1.96 -5.65 1.54
CA PHE A 661 -1.24 -4.59 0.81
C PHE A 661 -1.60 -4.56 -0.69
N GLU A 662 -1.79 -5.72 -1.32
CA GLU A 662 -2.19 -5.81 -2.74
C GLU A 662 -3.51 -5.05 -3.01
N MET A 663 -4.47 -5.08 -2.08
CA MET A 663 -5.72 -4.33 -2.17
C MET A 663 -5.55 -2.81 -2.22
N LEU A 664 -4.44 -2.27 -1.73
CA LEU A 664 -4.15 -0.82 -1.74
C LEU A 664 -3.76 -0.31 -3.14
N ASN A 665 -3.27 -1.19 -4.02
CA ASN A 665 -2.72 -0.84 -5.34
C ASN A 665 -1.70 0.32 -5.24
N LEU A 666 -0.78 0.23 -4.28
CA LEU A 666 0.32 1.18 -4.08
C LEU A 666 1.63 0.55 -4.58
N ASN A 667 2.41 1.32 -5.33
CA ASN A 667 3.76 0.92 -5.75
C ASN A 667 4.85 1.77 -5.05
N VAL A 668 6.12 1.41 -5.23
CA VAL A 668 7.27 2.10 -4.60
C VAL A 668 7.26 3.61 -4.86
N ASP A 669 6.85 4.05 -6.05
CA ASP A 669 6.84 5.47 -6.42
C ASP A 669 5.73 6.23 -5.65
N ASN A 670 4.59 5.58 -5.34
CA ASN A 670 3.57 6.16 -4.46
C ASN A 670 4.05 6.26 -3.00
N LEU A 671 4.82 5.28 -2.52
CA LEU A 671 5.39 5.32 -1.17
C LEU A 671 6.47 6.41 -1.04
N VAL A 672 7.27 6.62 -2.09
CA VAL A 672 8.21 7.73 -2.22
C VAL A 672 7.49 9.09 -2.21
N ASP A 673 6.40 9.25 -2.96
CA ASP A 673 5.61 10.49 -2.92
C ASP A 673 5.01 10.76 -1.53
N GLY A 674 4.42 9.74 -0.90
CA GLY A 674 3.91 9.84 0.47
C GLY A 674 4.98 10.19 1.51
N PHE A 675 6.19 9.64 1.34
CA PHE A 675 7.34 9.96 2.20
C PHE A 675 7.76 11.42 2.06
N VAL A 676 7.94 11.91 0.83
CA VAL A 676 8.33 13.30 0.57
C VAL A 676 7.25 14.28 1.06
N GLN A 677 5.97 13.98 0.86
CA GLN A 677 4.85 14.76 1.43
C GLN A 677 4.89 14.80 2.97
N THR A 678 5.15 13.66 3.62
CA THR A 678 5.27 13.59 5.08
C THR A 678 6.48 14.37 5.60
N VAL A 679 7.62 14.28 4.93
CA VAL A 679 8.83 15.04 5.28
C VAL A 679 8.58 16.54 5.14
N MET A 680 8.02 17.02 4.02
CA MET A 680 7.72 18.44 3.83
C MET A 680 6.78 18.97 4.92
N ALA A 681 5.71 18.24 5.23
CA ALA A 681 4.76 18.62 6.29
C ALA A 681 5.41 18.61 7.69
N THR A 682 6.32 17.68 7.96
CA THR A 682 7.11 17.63 9.21
C THR A 682 8.04 18.85 9.33
N ILE A 683 8.75 19.21 8.25
CA ILE A 683 9.64 20.38 8.20
C ILE A 683 8.87 21.68 8.37
N ALA A 684 7.67 21.79 7.79
CA ALA A 684 6.79 22.95 7.98
C ALA A 684 6.44 23.14 9.46
N ILE A 685 6.06 22.06 10.16
CA ILE A 685 5.70 22.10 11.58
C ILE A 685 6.94 22.32 12.47
N ASP A 686 8.11 21.76 12.14
CA ASP A 686 9.35 22.05 12.88
C ASP A 686 9.76 23.51 12.75
N LYS A 687 9.62 24.13 11.56
CA LYS A 687 9.82 25.57 11.35
C LYS A 687 8.83 26.42 12.16
N MET A 688 7.57 26.01 12.25
CA MET A 688 6.58 26.68 13.11
C MET A 688 6.95 26.55 14.60
N CYS A 689 7.44 25.38 15.01
CA CYS A 689 7.96 25.16 16.36
C CYS A 689 9.22 26.01 16.65
N CYS A 690 10.09 26.22 15.67
CA CYS A 690 11.24 27.12 15.77
C CYS A 690 10.86 28.62 15.79
N ARG A 691 9.64 28.98 15.35
CA ARG A 691 9.07 30.33 15.50
C ARG A 691 8.45 30.55 16.88
N LEU A 692 7.89 29.49 17.47
CA LEU A 692 7.20 29.51 18.76
C LEU A 692 8.08 29.13 19.97
N VAL A 693 9.33 28.71 19.76
CA VAL A 693 10.30 28.44 20.83
C VAL A 693 11.51 29.35 20.65
N ARG A 694 11.67 30.30 21.59
CA ARG A 694 12.69 31.34 21.59
C ARG A 694 14.11 30.77 21.78
N PRO A 695 15.18 31.58 21.57
CA PRO A 695 16.57 31.10 21.70
C PRO A 695 16.95 30.57 23.09
N ASP A 696 16.26 31.00 24.14
CA ASP A 696 16.39 30.54 25.53
C ASP A 696 15.56 29.27 25.84
N ASN A 697 14.84 28.73 24.85
CA ASN A 697 13.84 27.67 24.96
C ASN A 697 12.57 28.03 25.76
N SER A 698 12.29 29.31 26.02
CA SER A 698 10.95 29.76 26.43
C SER A 698 9.95 29.63 25.26
N PHE A 699 8.68 29.42 25.57
CA PHE A 699 7.60 29.39 24.57
C PHE A 699 7.03 30.80 24.33
N ASP A 700 6.76 31.12 23.07
CA ASP A 700 6.22 32.41 22.68
C ASP A 700 4.68 32.41 22.67
N PHE A 701 4.08 32.63 23.84
CA PHE A 701 2.63 32.73 24.00
C PHE A 701 2.00 33.91 23.26
N GLU A 702 2.72 35.03 23.10
CA GLU A 702 2.22 36.20 22.36
C GLU A 702 2.09 35.86 20.87
N GLU A 703 3.15 35.31 20.28
CA GLU A 703 3.16 34.86 18.89
C GLU A 703 2.16 33.70 18.64
N PHE A 704 1.98 32.81 19.62
CA PHE A 704 0.99 31.72 19.56
C PHE A 704 -0.44 32.26 19.45
N VAL A 705 -0.79 33.29 20.22
CA VAL A 705 -2.09 33.97 20.13
C VAL A 705 -2.22 34.78 18.82
N VAL A 706 -1.16 35.47 18.37
CA VAL A 706 -1.14 36.20 17.09
C VAL A 706 -1.34 35.26 15.89
N LEU A 707 -0.84 34.03 15.96
CA LEU A 707 -1.10 32.97 14.96
C LEU A 707 -2.56 32.46 14.98
N GLY A 708 -3.39 32.96 15.89
CA GLY A 708 -4.86 32.91 15.84
C GLY A 708 -5.50 31.84 16.73
N GLU A 709 -4.82 31.49 17.81
CA GLU A 709 -5.32 30.56 18.83
C GLU A 709 -6.11 31.28 19.94
N GLU A 710 -6.89 30.50 20.69
CA GLU A 710 -7.97 30.99 21.56
C GLU A 710 -7.71 30.73 23.06
N GLY A 711 -8.39 31.48 23.94
CA GLY A 711 -8.18 31.36 25.40
C GLY A 711 -8.39 29.94 25.96
N LYS A 712 -9.28 29.15 25.34
CA LYS A 712 -9.61 27.78 25.76
C LYS A 712 -8.48 26.76 25.61
N ILE A 713 -7.45 27.01 24.80
CA ILE A 713 -6.21 26.20 24.83
C ILE A 713 -5.21 26.75 25.86
N LEU A 714 -5.15 28.06 26.08
CA LEU A 714 -4.27 28.67 27.09
C LEU A 714 -4.65 28.18 28.50
N GLU A 715 -5.96 28.10 28.79
CA GLU A 715 -6.54 27.47 30.01
C GLU A 715 -6.17 25.98 30.22
N GLU A 716 -5.57 25.31 29.23
CA GLU A 716 -5.16 23.90 29.32
C GLU A 716 -3.64 23.69 29.40
N ILE A 717 -2.83 24.72 29.13
CA ILE A 717 -1.37 24.58 29.11
C ILE A 717 -0.85 24.63 30.54
N TYR A 718 -0.13 23.59 30.95
CA TYR A 718 0.55 23.50 32.23
C TYR A 718 1.88 24.27 32.16
N ASP A 719 1.96 25.39 32.86
CA ASP A 719 3.21 26.11 33.12
C ASP A 719 3.77 25.73 34.50
N LEU A 720 5.09 25.79 34.65
CA LEU A 720 5.77 25.65 35.93
C LEU A 720 5.63 26.91 36.80
N SER A 721 5.45 28.08 36.19
CA SER A 721 5.28 29.37 36.88
C SER A 721 4.10 29.37 37.87
N ASP A 722 3.02 28.65 37.54
CA ASP A 722 1.83 28.46 38.39
C ASP A 722 2.12 27.69 39.70
N THR A 723 3.27 27.03 39.82
CA THR A 723 3.63 26.25 41.01
C THR A 723 4.48 27.02 42.02
N THR A 724 5.16 28.09 41.61
CA THR A 724 6.02 28.90 42.51
C THR A 724 5.26 29.78 43.51
N ASP A 725 3.97 30.04 43.30
CA ASP A 725 3.11 30.84 44.20
C ASP A 725 2.34 30.00 45.24
N ARG A 726 2.77 28.74 45.49
CA ARG A 726 2.06 27.79 46.39
C ARG A 726 2.96 27.06 47.40
N SER A 727 4.05 27.68 47.85
CA SER A 727 4.91 27.20 48.94
C SER A 727 4.61 27.91 50.27
#